data_AF-A0A9E6EKQ5-F1
#
_entry.id   AF-A0A9E6EKQ5-F1
#
_cell.length_a   1.000
_cell.length_b   1.000
_cell.length_c   1.000
_cell.angle_alpha   90.00
_cell.angle_beta   90.00
_cell.angle_gamma   90.00
#
_symmetry.space_group_name_H-M   'P 1'
#
loop_
_entity.id
_entity.type
_entity.pdbx_description
1 polymer ?
#
loop_
_entity_poly.entity_id
_entity_poly.type
_entity_poly.pdbx_seq_one_letter_code
_entity_poly.pdbx_strand_id
1 'polypeptide(L)'
;MMRGSWPFLGICFSAMALVASDPALLPLVNAGFEQQKDSQVAGWTLAKATGATVSVGLGHKAGFRSLRLENPAAGAESTVVSEPVKLEVGRLYRLSAFIRTKGVHPDPTARYPTALGACVSMKSFPFTNASPTVAGDGSQRVSVAFFATTASDRVQLHLGRNGKTAGAAWFDDLRLELVDDIGAIIPMETVRWAGKGFRYDDGGWIVLHIEGEPYDRGVQYGQLVASELALFVDKLAILQDKADPVRGWDRQRTLADALMLRKYEPEFLEEMKGIADGAAQAGAKFRGRALDVLDVVTANSDIDLGEIAAATRVTASPLTGRSFLKAEDEAAAGGKGDRCSSFIATKSASSDGRVVMGQIFMWPPGYTGVDWNVMVDVQPVKGHRFVMQTFPGGISSGADWYINDAGIVIGETTVQQTPFNPDGTPEANRIRQAAQYATSIDQVAEILKNKNNGLYTNDWTIADVKTDEGAVFLLGTKETRMWRTGSKGHPADTPAGLKDFVWADNNNRDLGVRKERVPNAENEPVDLAFNTWNRDIAFQDFYKRYGQGKFDLQVGVELNASSPINRPHACDGKLTTSEMAEKLMFIAHFGKTTLREKWVGGRFMADLPGATPHLTLGFTTFSPLYVADRLKQARAAANEAAPAPRPDLALAKDVYAYPKRLLWSNTVLPATDGDNWFVSGSAAYYGLLKRLPEAQDKAAASLRDSLA
;
A
#
# COMPACT_ATOMS: atom_id res chain seq x y z
N MET A 1 22.05 -31.79 84.68
CA MET A 1 22.07 -32.68 83.50
C MET A 1 22.16 -31.82 82.25
N MET A 2 23.20 -32.07 81.43
CA MET A 2 23.41 -31.76 80.00
C MET A 2 22.92 -30.40 79.45
N ARG A 3 23.82 -29.44 79.17
CA ARG A 3 24.63 -29.24 77.93
C ARG A 3 23.81 -28.91 76.67
N GLY A 4 24.10 -27.76 76.05
CA GLY A 4 23.76 -27.51 74.65
C GLY A 4 23.74 -26.04 74.21
N SER A 5 24.90 -25.40 74.11
CA SER A 5 25.11 -24.08 73.50
C SER A 5 25.50 -24.22 72.02
N TRP A 6 24.74 -23.64 71.08
CA TRP A 6 25.09 -23.48 69.66
C TRP A 6 24.91 -22.01 69.23
N PRO A 7 25.84 -21.40 68.47
CA PRO A 7 25.76 -20.00 68.06
C PRO A 7 24.99 -19.84 66.74
N PHE A 8 24.15 -18.81 66.64
CA PHE A 8 23.52 -18.39 65.40
C PHE A 8 24.53 -17.62 64.53
N LEU A 9 24.88 -18.20 63.39
CA LEU A 9 25.56 -17.52 62.28
C LEU A 9 24.53 -16.67 61.53
N GLY A 10 24.72 -15.35 61.50
CA GLY A 10 23.95 -14.44 60.65
C GLY A 10 24.43 -14.55 59.20
N ILE A 11 23.66 -15.22 58.35
CA ILE A 11 23.83 -15.21 56.90
C ILE A 11 22.98 -14.06 56.34
N CYS A 12 23.64 -13.00 55.86
CA CYS A 12 23.00 -11.97 55.05
C CYS A 12 22.60 -12.56 53.69
N PHE A 13 21.32 -12.87 53.50
CA PHE A 13 20.75 -13.08 52.18
C PHE A 13 20.58 -11.72 51.50
N SER A 14 21.44 -11.42 50.52
CA SER A 14 21.15 -10.42 49.50
C SER A 14 19.91 -10.87 48.73
N ALA A 15 18.79 -10.20 48.95
CA ALA A 15 17.60 -10.36 48.13
C ALA A 15 17.92 -9.87 46.71
N MET A 16 18.20 -10.81 45.80
CA MET A 16 18.07 -10.55 44.37
C MET A 16 16.59 -10.22 44.11
N ALA A 17 16.30 -8.95 43.88
CA ALA A 17 15.04 -8.54 43.31
C ALA A 17 14.91 -9.21 41.93
N LEU A 18 14.07 -10.23 41.82
CA LEU A 18 13.55 -10.66 40.52
C LEU A 18 12.79 -9.47 39.94
N VAL A 19 13.40 -8.79 38.97
CA VAL A 19 12.71 -7.86 38.09
C VAL A 19 11.67 -8.70 37.36
N ALA A 20 10.39 -8.48 37.67
CA ALA A 20 9.29 -9.05 36.89
C ALA A 20 9.49 -8.62 35.43
N SER A 21 9.66 -9.58 34.53
CA SER A 21 9.75 -9.32 33.10
C SER A 21 8.43 -8.70 32.64
N ASP A 22 8.49 -7.49 32.11
CA ASP A 22 7.36 -6.86 31.42
C ASP A 22 6.93 -7.80 30.28
N PRO A 23 5.69 -8.35 30.29
CA PRO A 23 5.25 -9.31 29.29
C PRO A 23 5.20 -8.70 27.88
N ALA A 24 5.19 -7.37 27.76
CA ALA A 24 5.30 -6.70 26.47
C ALA A 24 6.72 -6.72 25.89
N LEU A 25 7.77 -6.88 26.71
CA LEU A 25 9.16 -6.81 26.28
C LEU A 25 9.65 -8.19 25.77
N LEU A 26 9.97 -8.26 24.48
CA LEU A 26 10.54 -9.45 23.87
C LEU A 26 12.02 -9.60 24.23
N PRO A 27 12.51 -10.84 24.42
CA PRO A 27 13.91 -11.08 24.74
C PRO A 27 14.81 -10.74 23.55
N LEU A 28 15.65 -9.73 23.72
CA LEU A 28 16.73 -9.38 22.79
C LEU A 28 18.08 -9.68 23.44
N VAL A 29 18.89 -10.49 22.77
CA VAL A 29 20.20 -10.90 23.29
C VAL A 29 21.10 -9.67 23.47
N ASN A 30 21.58 -9.48 24.70
CA ASN A 30 22.55 -8.46 25.05
C ASN A 30 22.13 -7.03 24.62
N ALA A 31 20.85 -6.68 24.82
CA ALA A 31 20.25 -5.41 24.37
C ALA A 31 20.88 -4.13 24.99
N GLY A 32 21.53 -4.26 26.15
CA GLY A 32 22.34 -3.20 26.79
C GLY A 32 23.84 -3.35 26.59
N PHE A 33 24.29 -4.31 25.75
CA PHE A 33 25.68 -4.47 25.32
C PHE A 33 26.73 -4.69 26.43
N GLU A 34 26.31 -5.19 27.59
CA GLU A 34 27.19 -5.44 28.73
C GLU A 34 28.10 -6.66 28.55
N GLN A 35 27.66 -7.64 27.76
CA GLN A 35 28.36 -8.90 27.53
C GLN A 35 29.28 -8.82 26.30
N GLN A 36 30.51 -9.32 26.44
CA GLN A 36 31.49 -9.43 25.36
C GLN A 36 31.90 -10.89 25.16
N LYS A 37 32.20 -11.25 23.91
CA LYS A 37 32.81 -12.52 23.53
C LYS A 37 33.88 -12.24 22.47
N ASP A 38 35.11 -12.71 22.70
CA ASP A 38 36.22 -12.60 21.74
C ASP A 38 36.48 -11.15 21.24
N SER A 39 36.41 -10.17 22.15
CA SER A 39 36.53 -8.73 21.85
C SER A 39 35.41 -8.13 20.97
N GLN A 40 34.33 -8.88 20.73
CA GLN A 40 33.12 -8.43 20.07
C GLN A 40 31.94 -8.38 21.05
N VAL A 41 30.88 -7.67 20.67
CA VAL A 41 29.63 -7.63 21.43
C VAL A 41 28.92 -8.98 21.28
N ALA A 42 28.68 -9.68 22.39
CA ALA A 42 28.06 -11.00 22.33
C ALA A 42 26.65 -10.93 21.71
N GLY A 43 26.35 -11.80 20.75
CA GLY A 43 25.04 -11.89 20.07
C GLY A 43 24.80 -10.85 18.97
N TRP A 44 25.84 -10.12 18.56
CA TRP A 44 25.77 -9.11 17.50
C TRP A 44 26.91 -9.29 16.51
N THR A 45 26.62 -9.20 15.22
CA THR A 45 27.60 -9.44 14.14
C THR A 45 27.63 -8.28 13.15
N LEU A 46 28.81 -7.97 12.62
CA LEU A 46 28.98 -6.95 11.59
C LEU A 46 28.52 -7.51 10.23
N ALA A 47 27.39 -7.04 9.73
CA ALA A 47 26.80 -7.52 8.47
C ALA A 47 27.31 -6.76 7.24
N LYS A 48 27.65 -5.47 7.41
CA LYS A 48 28.17 -4.59 6.35
C LYS A 48 29.13 -3.58 6.95
N ALA A 49 30.31 -3.43 6.36
CA ALA A 49 31.28 -2.41 6.74
C ALA A 49 32.18 -2.03 5.57
N THR A 50 32.23 -0.74 5.26
CA THR A 50 33.20 -0.15 4.32
C THR A 50 34.19 0.73 5.08
N GLY A 51 35.07 0.12 5.88
CA GLY A 51 36.14 0.82 6.60
C GLY A 51 35.79 1.24 8.03
N ALA A 52 34.86 0.53 8.68
CA ALA A 52 34.37 0.87 10.01
C ALA A 52 34.89 -0.04 11.12
N THR A 53 34.89 0.48 12.34
CA THR A 53 35.20 -0.28 13.55
C THR A 53 33.95 -0.45 14.41
N VAL A 54 33.74 -1.68 14.89
CA VAL A 54 32.76 -1.99 15.94
C VAL A 54 33.53 -2.18 17.23
N SER A 55 33.14 -1.47 18.27
CA SER A 55 33.79 -1.57 19.58
C SER A 55 32.75 -1.42 20.69
N VAL A 56 33.12 -1.82 21.91
CA VAL A 56 32.36 -1.41 23.10
C VAL A 56 32.93 -0.09 23.59
N GLY A 57 32.07 0.90 23.74
CA GLY A 57 32.46 2.27 24.05
C GLY A 57 31.84 2.80 25.34
N LEU A 58 32.46 3.85 25.86
CA LEU A 58 31.89 4.72 26.89
C LEU A 58 30.92 5.70 26.19
N GLY A 59 29.64 5.57 26.49
CA GLY A 59 28.54 6.30 25.82
C GLY A 59 27.15 5.79 26.17
N HIS A 60 27.04 5.00 27.25
CA HIS A 60 25.85 4.31 27.70
C HIS A 60 24.83 5.27 28.32
N LYS A 61 23.56 4.90 28.21
CA LYS A 61 22.45 5.48 28.95
C LYS A 61 22.07 4.64 30.16
N ALA A 62 22.21 3.32 30.06
CA ALA A 62 21.98 2.36 31.14
C ALA A 62 23.16 1.39 31.22
N GLY A 63 23.46 0.88 32.42
CA GLY A 63 24.61 -0.02 32.61
C GLY A 63 25.96 0.71 32.52
N PHE A 64 26.97 0.05 31.97
CA PHE A 64 28.35 0.53 31.89
C PHE A 64 28.90 0.58 30.46
N ARG A 65 28.24 -0.08 29.50
CA ARG A 65 28.74 -0.31 28.14
C ARG A 65 27.70 0.06 27.09
N SER A 66 28.17 0.29 25.88
CA SER A 66 27.33 0.58 24.71
C SER A 66 28.03 0.05 23.46
N LEU A 67 27.26 -0.27 22.43
CA LEU A 67 27.83 -0.65 21.14
C LEU A 67 28.20 0.62 20.37
N ARG A 68 29.48 0.77 20.01
CA ARG A 68 30.00 1.89 19.25
C ARG A 68 30.31 1.47 17.82
N LEU A 69 29.72 2.18 16.86
CA LEU A 69 30.11 2.18 15.45
C LEU A 69 30.90 3.44 15.13
N GLU A 70 31.99 3.30 14.40
CA GLU A 70 32.78 4.43 13.91
C GLU A 70 33.14 4.26 12.45
N ASN A 71 32.83 5.31 11.67
CA ASN A 71 33.21 5.50 10.29
C ASN A 71 34.26 6.62 10.23
N PRO A 72 35.57 6.30 10.23
CA PRO A 72 36.64 7.28 10.40
C PRO A 72 36.80 8.24 9.21
N ALA A 73 36.28 7.90 8.03
CA ALA A 73 36.27 8.76 6.85
C ALA A 73 34.88 8.77 6.19
N ALA A 74 34.57 9.87 5.51
CA ALA A 74 33.38 9.96 4.67
C ALA A 74 33.44 8.90 3.57
N GLY A 75 32.34 8.17 3.36
CA GLY A 75 32.31 7.09 2.37
C GLY A 75 31.93 5.72 2.90
N ALA A 76 31.83 5.57 4.22
CA ALA A 76 31.54 4.30 4.86
C ALA A 76 30.04 4.11 5.15
N GLU A 77 29.61 2.85 5.17
CA GLU A 77 28.32 2.38 5.65
C GLU A 77 28.56 1.18 6.55
N SER A 78 27.89 1.18 7.70
CA SER A 78 28.08 0.18 8.75
C SER A 78 26.74 -0.32 9.25
N THR A 79 26.57 -1.63 9.27
CA THR A 79 25.39 -2.28 9.83
C THR A 79 25.82 -3.44 10.72
N VAL A 80 25.40 -3.39 11.99
CA VAL A 80 25.48 -4.52 12.92
C VAL A 80 24.10 -5.14 13.06
N VAL A 81 24.05 -6.47 13.11
CA VAL A 81 22.81 -7.22 13.19
C VAL A 81 22.80 -8.11 14.43
N SER A 82 21.64 -8.23 15.08
CA SER A 82 21.43 -9.12 16.23
C SER A 82 21.34 -10.59 15.82
N GLU A 83 21.35 -11.48 16.81
CA GLU A 83 20.76 -12.81 16.66
C GLU A 83 19.26 -12.76 16.27
N PRO A 84 18.69 -13.82 15.68
CA PRO A 84 17.28 -13.86 15.33
C PRO A 84 16.38 -13.66 16.55
N VAL A 85 15.32 -12.89 16.36
CA VAL A 85 14.20 -12.73 17.29
C VAL A 85 12.95 -13.35 16.68
N LYS A 86 12.13 -13.99 17.51
CA LYS A 86 10.87 -14.58 17.09
C LYS A 86 9.75 -13.54 17.19
N LEU A 87 8.95 -13.44 16.15
CA LEU A 87 7.80 -12.54 16.02
C LEU A 87 6.58 -13.34 15.57
N GLU A 88 5.40 -12.78 15.75
CA GLU A 88 4.16 -13.28 15.15
C GLU A 88 3.79 -12.38 13.98
N VAL A 89 3.77 -12.94 12.77
CA VAL A 89 3.47 -12.20 11.53
C VAL A 89 2.11 -11.51 11.63
N GLY A 90 2.08 -10.22 11.33
CA GLY A 90 0.89 -9.36 11.42
C GLY A 90 0.64 -8.72 12.77
N ARG A 91 1.37 -9.09 13.83
CA ARG A 91 1.32 -8.36 15.10
C ARG A 91 2.11 -7.06 15.02
N LEU A 92 1.66 -6.07 15.79
CA LEU A 92 2.30 -4.77 15.93
C LEU A 92 3.37 -4.80 17.01
N TYR A 93 4.57 -4.33 16.68
CA TYR A 93 5.69 -4.21 17.59
C TYR A 93 6.27 -2.79 17.57
N ARG A 94 7.05 -2.46 18.59
CA ARG A 94 7.86 -1.25 18.67
C ARG A 94 9.31 -1.61 18.92
N LEU A 95 10.20 -1.15 18.05
CA LEU A 95 11.64 -1.17 18.26
C LEU A 95 12.08 0.20 18.77
N SER A 96 12.77 0.27 19.89
CA SER A 96 13.38 1.50 20.40
C SER A 96 14.83 1.30 20.81
N ALA A 97 15.62 2.37 20.74
CA ALA A 97 17.02 2.38 21.15
C ALA A 97 17.41 3.79 21.60
N PHE A 98 18.34 3.90 22.53
CA PHE A 98 19.06 5.14 22.77
C PHE A 98 20.23 5.25 21.80
N ILE A 99 20.35 6.40 21.13
CA ILE A 99 21.44 6.68 20.20
C ILE A 99 22.13 7.96 20.63
N ARG A 100 23.45 7.90 20.75
CA ARG A 100 24.33 9.06 20.87
C ARG A 100 25.23 9.13 19.65
N THR A 101 25.41 10.30 19.07
CA THR A 101 26.27 10.52 17.90
C THR A 101 27.33 11.57 18.18
N LYS A 102 28.47 11.45 17.47
CA LYS A 102 29.52 12.45 17.41
C LYS A 102 30.01 12.59 15.98
N GLY A 103 29.92 13.79 15.40
CA GLY A 103 30.36 14.11 14.05
C GLY A 103 29.69 13.28 12.96
N VAL A 104 28.43 12.86 13.17
CA VAL A 104 27.73 12.04 12.18
C VAL A 104 27.23 12.90 11.04
N HIS A 105 27.78 12.69 9.84
CA HIS A 105 27.43 13.47 8.65
C HIS A 105 27.04 12.53 7.52
N PRO A 106 25.74 12.27 7.32
CA PRO A 106 25.23 11.55 6.15
C PRO A 106 25.51 12.37 4.90
N ASP A 107 25.79 11.71 3.77
CA ASP A 107 25.99 12.37 2.49
C ASP A 107 24.71 13.12 2.05
N PRO A 108 24.71 14.48 2.08
CA PRO A 108 23.54 15.26 1.73
C PRO A 108 23.24 15.25 0.22
N THR A 109 24.17 14.74 -0.59
CA THR A 109 24.03 14.65 -2.05
C THR A 109 23.52 13.28 -2.51
N ALA A 110 23.41 12.31 -1.61
CA ALA A 110 22.81 11.01 -1.89
C ALA A 110 21.32 11.19 -2.21
N ARG A 111 20.96 11.01 -3.48
CA ARG A 111 19.61 11.30 -3.96
C ARG A 111 18.68 10.09 -3.94
N TYR A 112 19.19 8.86 -4.05
CA TYR A 112 18.38 7.66 -4.28
C TYR A 112 19.06 6.35 -3.82
N PRO A 113 18.70 5.77 -2.67
CA PRO A 113 17.93 6.37 -1.57
C PRO A 113 18.70 7.47 -0.82
N THR A 114 18.01 8.30 -0.05
CA THR A 114 18.63 9.34 0.79
C THR A 114 19.43 8.69 1.92
N ALA A 115 20.68 9.12 2.09
CA ALA A 115 21.54 8.65 3.16
C ALA A 115 21.00 9.06 4.53
N LEU A 116 20.92 8.11 5.46
CA LEU A 116 20.56 8.32 6.85
C LEU A 116 21.80 8.22 7.74
N GLY A 117 21.81 8.95 8.84
CA GLY A 117 22.85 8.87 9.88
C GLY A 117 22.73 7.61 10.73
N ALA A 118 22.76 7.78 12.04
CA ALA A 118 22.55 6.68 12.97
C ALA A 118 21.05 6.37 13.08
N CYS A 119 20.65 5.11 12.94
CA CYS A 119 19.25 4.66 13.11
C CYS A 119 19.19 3.17 13.42
N VAL A 120 18.01 2.69 13.82
CA VAL A 120 17.71 1.27 14.00
C VAL A 120 16.62 0.81 13.05
N SER A 121 16.64 -0.45 12.65
CA SER A 121 15.62 -1.07 11.82
C SER A 121 15.49 -2.56 12.13
N MET A 122 14.47 -3.22 11.58
CA MET A 122 14.48 -4.67 11.43
C MET A 122 15.10 -5.04 10.08
N LYS A 123 15.73 -6.20 9.95
CA LYS A 123 16.31 -6.68 8.69
C LYS A 123 15.26 -6.77 7.58
N SER A 124 14.02 -7.10 7.92
CA SER A 124 12.90 -7.14 6.98
C SER A 124 12.42 -5.77 6.48
N PHE A 125 12.87 -4.66 7.08
CA PHE A 125 12.43 -3.32 6.69
C PHE A 125 12.93 -2.94 5.30
N PRO A 126 12.04 -2.54 4.38
CA PRO A 126 12.44 -1.90 3.13
C PRO A 126 13.37 -0.71 3.38
N PHE A 127 14.15 -0.32 2.37
CA PHE A 127 15.15 0.73 2.51
C PHE A 127 14.57 2.09 2.96
N THR A 128 13.27 2.34 2.76
CA THR A 128 12.57 3.56 3.23
C THR A 128 12.17 3.52 4.71
N ASN A 129 12.27 2.38 5.37
CA ASN A 129 11.75 2.19 6.73
C ASN A 129 12.92 2.04 7.71
N ALA A 130 12.92 2.85 8.76
CA ALA A 130 13.84 2.82 9.90
C ALA A 130 13.26 3.71 11.01
N SER A 131 13.88 3.71 12.18
CA SER A 131 13.65 4.77 13.17
C SER A 131 14.04 6.15 12.62
N PRO A 132 13.58 7.25 13.23
CA PRO A 132 14.15 8.56 13.00
C PRO A 132 15.68 8.52 13.10
N THR A 133 16.34 9.29 12.23
CA THR A 133 17.80 9.31 12.15
C THR A 133 18.42 10.34 13.10
N VAL A 134 19.54 9.99 13.72
CA VAL A 134 20.36 10.89 14.53
C VAL A 134 21.63 11.23 13.77
N ALA A 135 21.90 12.53 13.59
CA ALA A 135 23.06 13.07 12.91
C ALA A 135 23.69 14.21 13.73
N GLY A 136 24.87 14.66 13.31
CA GLY A 136 25.69 15.63 14.02
C GLY A 136 26.16 15.11 15.39
N ASP A 137 26.32 16.03 16.32
CA ASP A 137 26.52 15.74 17.74
C ASP A 137 25.15 15.76 18.43
N GLY A 138 24.68 14.60 18.88
CA GLY A 138 23.32 14.46 19.38
C GLY A 138 23.14 13.25 20.29
N SER A 139 22.06 13.25 21.07
CA SER A 139 21.73 12.12 21.93
C SER A 139 20.23 12.08 22.21
N GLN A 140 19.57 11.01 21.80
CA GLN A 140 18.12 10.85 21.96
C GLN A 140 17.70 9.38 21.94
N ARG A 141 16.51 9.10 22.47
CA ARG A 141 15.83 7.82 22.21
C ARG A 141 15.11 7.92 20.87
N VAL A 142 15.25 6.91 20.05
CA VAL A 142 14.50 6.74 18.80
C VAL A 142 13.59 5.52 18.93
N SER A 143 12.47 5.54 18.20
CA SER A 143 11.56 4.41 18.14
C SER A 143 10.88 4.32 16.78
N VAL A 144 10.47 3.11 16.41
CA VAL A 144 9.66 2.83 15.22
C VAL A 144 8.67 1.72 15.55
N ALA A 145 7.40 1.93 15.21
CA ALA A 145 6.37 0.90 15.28
C ALA A 145 6.24 0.21 13.92
N PHE A 146 5.97 -1.10 13.91
CA PHE A 146 5.89 -1.88 12.68
C PHE A 146 5.07 -3.15 12.87
N PHE A 147 4.41 -3.60 11.79
CA PHE A 147 3.86 -4.94 11.71
C PHE A 147 4.95 -5.93 11.32
N ALA A 148 5.06 -7.05 12.04
CA ALA A 148 6.02 -8.09 11.68
C ALA A 148 5.64 -8.72 10.33
N THR A 149 6.57 -8.70 9.37
CA THR A 149 6.40 -9.31 8.04
C THR A 149 7.03 -10.71 7.94
N THR A 150 7.74 -11.15 8.98
CA THR A 150 8.30 -12.50 9.09
C THR A 150 8.31 -12.97 10.54
N ALA A 151 8.20 -14.29 10.74
CA ALA A 151 8.20 -14.91 12.06
C ALA A 151 9.59 -14.94 12.73
N SER A 152 10.67 -14.78 11.96
CA SER A 152 12.04 -14.75 12.46
C SER A 152 12.83 -13.62 11.81
N ASP A 153 13.09 -12.56 12.56
CA ASP A 153 13.76 -11.36 12.06
C ASP A 153 15.02 -11.03 12.88
N ARG A 154 15.74 -9.97 12.54
CA ARG A 154 16.90 -9.48 13.27
C ARG A 154 16.85 -7.96 13.39
N VAL A 155 17.24 -7.45 14.54
CA VAL A 155 17.42 -6.01 14.74
C VAL A 155 18.73 -5.58 14.06
N GLN A 156 18.70 -4.42 13.41
CA GLN A 156 19.86 -3.80 12.76
C GLN A 156 20.15 -2.42 13.35
N LEU A 157 21.42 -2.16 13.59
CA LEU A 157 21.97 -0.86 13.99
C LEU A 157 22.78 -0.32 12.82
N HIS A 158 22.48 0.90 12.40
CA HIS A 158 23.12 1.50 11.24
C HIS A 158 23.90 2.75 11.62
N LEU A 159 25.07 2.91 11.01
CA LEU A 159 25.74 4.19 10.82
C LEU A 159 25.95 4.37 9.31
N GLY A 160 25.02 5.09 8.67
CA GLY A 160 25.02 5.28 7.21
C GLY A 160 24.07 4.33 6.49
N ARG A 161 22.77 4.26 6.86
CA ARG A 161 21.79 3.49 6.08
C ARG A 161 21.53 4.23 4.76
N ASN A 162 21.36 3.49 3.65
CA ASN A 162 21.08 4.04 2.31
C ASN A 162 22.18 4.90 1.68
N GLY A 163 23.31 5.11 2.34
CA GLY A 163 24.37 5.92 1.79
C GLY A 163 25.49 6.19 2.76
N LYS A 164 26.51 6.87 2.23
CA LYS A 164 27.78 7.09 2.90
C LYS A 164 27.62 8.03 4.10
N THR A 165 28.32 7.74 5.19
CA THR A 165 28.43 8.63 6.35
C THR A 165 29.82 8.57 7.00
N ALA A 166 30.17 9.61 7.73
CA ALA A 166 31.32 9.66 8.64
C ALA A 166 30.83 9.86 10.09
N GLY A 167 31.71 9.63 11.07
CA GLY A 167 31.46 9.93 12.48
C GLY A 167 31.36 8.69 13.35
N ALA A 168 30.89 8.86 14.58
CA ALA A 168 30.68 7.76 15.52
C ALA A 168 29.29 7.78 16.13
N ALA A 169 28.71 6.60 16.34
CA ALA A 169 27.43 6.40 16.99
C ALA A 169 27.54 5.33 18.08
N TRP A 170 26.94 5.61 19.23
CA TRP A 170 26.79 4.67 20.34
C TRP A 170 25.31 4.31 20.46
N PHE A 171 25.04 3.02 20.56
CA PHE A 171 23.72 2.43 20.71
C PHE A 171 23.63 1.78 22.09
N ASP A 172 22.49 1.95 22.76
CA ASP A 172 22.24 1.38 24.08
C ASP A 172 20.73 1.26 24.39
N ASP A 173 20.36 0.52 25.44
CA ASP A 173 18.99 0.31 25.94
C ASP A 173 17.98 0.00 24.83
N LEU A 174 18.32 -1.02 24.02
CA LEU A 174 17.41 -1.53 23.01
C LEU A 174 16.21 -2.24 23.62
N ARG A 175 15.04 -1.97 23.07
CA ARG A 175 13.79 -2.63 23.44
C ARG A 175 13.01 -3.02 22.22
N LEU A 176 12.49 -4.23 22.22
CA LEU A 176 11.55 -4.73 21.24
C LEU A 176 10.29 -5.11 22.00
N GLU A 177 9.21 -4.40 21.76
CA GLU A 177 8.00 -4.46 22.57
C GLU A 177 6.81 -4.86 21.70
N LEU A 178 5.96 -5.78 22.17
CA LEU A 178 4.64 -6.01 21.60
C LEU A 178 3.75 -4.80 21.90
N VAL A 179 2.99 -4.33 20.90
CA VAL A 179 2.08 -3.20 21.05
C VAL A 179 0.65 -3.67 20.78
N ASP A 180 -0.14 -3.78 21.84
CA ASP A 180 -1.55 -4.20 21.74
C ASP A 180 -2.51 -3.04 21.37
N ASP A 181 -2.11 -1.80 21.66
CA ASP A 181 -2.90 -0.61 21.34
C ASP A 181 -2.64 -0.14 19.91
N ILE A 182 -3.62 -0.37 19.03
CA ILE A 182 -3.57 0.08 17.63
C ILE A 182 -3.56 1.62 17.51
N GLY A 183 -4.07 2.33 18.53
CA GLY A 183 -4.02 3.79 18.65
C GLY A 183 -2.62 4.37 18.56
N ALA A 184 -1.59 3.57 18.85
CA ALA A 184 -0.18 3.96 18.76
C ALA A 184 0.29 4.22 17.32
N ILE A 185 -0.41 3.70 16.31
CA ILE A 185 -0.10 3.91 14.89
C ILE A 185 -1.28 4.48 14.09
N ILE A 186 -2.51 4.24 14.54
CA ILE A 186 -3.73 4.74 13.90
C ILE A 186 -4.53 5.50 14.97
N PRO A 187 -4.38 6.83 15.07
CA PRO A 187 -5.13 7.62 16.03
C PRO A 187 -6.64 7.45 15.79
N MET A 188 -7.39 7.08 16.82
CA MET A 188 -8.81 6.71 16.69
C MET A 188 -9.68 7.83 16.14
N GLU A 189 -9.30 9.08 16.40
CA GLU A 189 -9.95 10.30 15.88
C GLU A 189 -9.83 10.46 14.36
N THR A 190 -8.85 9.80 13.73
CA THR A 190 -8.67 9.80 12.26
C THR A 190 -9.49 8.71 11.57
N VAL A 191 -10.02 7.75 12.33
CA VAL A 191 -10.80 6.64 11.79
C VAL A 191 -12.24 7.07 11.54
N ARG A 192 -12.66 7.03 10.27
CA ARG A 192 -14.04 7.29 9.85
C ARG A 192 -14.81 5.99 9.75
N TRP A 193 -16.07 5.99 10.16
CA TRP A 193 -16.91 4.79 10.21
C TRP A 193 -18.18 4.96 9.38
N ALA A 194 -18.60 3.88 8.71
CA ALA A 194 -19.87 3.76 8.02
C ALA A 194 -20.45 2.39 8.35
N GLY A 195 -21.46 2.33 9.24
CA GLY A 195 -21.96 1.06 9.76
C GLY A 195 -20.84 0.21 10.36
N LYS A 196 -20.59 -0.96 9.77
CA LYS A 196 -19.51 -1.90 10.13
C LYS A 196 -18.16 -1.58 9.47
N GLY A 197 -18.18 -0.84 8.37
CA GLY A 197 -16.99 -0.46 7.63
C GLY A 197 -16.28 0.74 8.25
N PHE A 198 -15.00 0.88 7.94
CA PHE A 198 -14.17 1.99 8.39
C PHE A 198 -13.09 2.36 7.41
N ARG A 199 -12.60 3.59 7.52
CA ARG A 199 -11.47 4.12 6.75
C ARG A 199 -10.48 4.85 7.65
N TYR A 200 -9.20 4.71 7.35
CA TYR A 200 -8.13 5.60 7.80
C TYR A 200 -7.13 5.79 6.66
N ASP A 201 -6.29 6.83 6.73
CA ASP A 201 -5.29 7.10 5.71
C ASP A 201 -3.89 6.82 6.31
N ASP A 202 -3.01 6.14 5.56
CA ASP A 202 -1.66 5.78 6.00
C ASP A 202 -0.69 5.73 4.82
N GLY A 203 0.47 6.38 4.94
CA GLY A 203 1.54 6.34 3.93
C GLY A 203 1.14 6.74 2.49
N GLY A 204 0.12 7.58 2.33
CA GLY A 204 -0.44 7.97 1.02
C GLY A 204 -1.63 7.13 0.55
N TRP A 205 -1.92 6.05 1.27
CA TRP A 205 -3.00 5.12 0.99
C TRP A 205 -4.25 5.44 1.80
N ILE A 206 -5.40 5.23 1.18
CA ILE A 206 -6.70 5.15 1.82
C ILE A 206 -6.93 3.69 2.18
N VAL A 207 -6.90 3.34 3.46
CA VAL A 207 -7.18 1.98 3.91
C VAL A 207 -8.63 1.88 4.31
N LEU A 208 -9.35 0.95 3.68
CA LEU A 208 -10.78 0.75 3.81
C LEU A 208 -11.08 -0.69 4.24
N HIS A 209 -11.95 -0.87 5.21
CA HIS A 209 -12.58 -2.15 5.52
C HIS A 209 -14.08 -2.06 5.26
N ILE A 210 -14.63 -3.05 4.56
CA ILE A 210 -16.07 -3.20 4.33
C ILE A 210 -16.51 -4.63 4.58
N GLU A 211 -17.71 -4.81 5.10
CA GLU A 211 -18.21 -6.16 5.40
C GLU A 211 -19.72 -6.31 5.28
N GLY A 212 -20.15 -7.52 4.90
CA GLY A 212 -21.57 -7.91 4.88
C GLY A 212 -22.12 -8.23 3.49
N GLU A 213 -23.45 -8.13 3.39
CA GLU A 213 -24.22 -8.33 2.15
C GLU A 213 -23.78 -7.32 1.07
N PRO A 214 -23.94 -7.65 -0.23
CA PRO A 214 -23.38 -6.86 -1.32
C PRO A 214 -23.79 -5.39 -1.31
N TYR A 215 -25.09 -5.12 -1.24
CA TYR A 215 -25.58 -3.75 -1.17
C TYR A 215 -25.06 -3.01 0.08
N ASP A 216 -25.13 -3.65 1.25
CA ASP A 216 -24.74 -3.02 2.52
C ASP A 216 -23.25 -2.68 2.58
N ARG A 217 -22.37 -3.60 2.16
CA ARG A 217 -20.92 -3.32 2.10
C ARG A 217 -20.62 -2.26 1.03
N GLY A 218 -21.38 -2.23 -0.05
CA GLY A 218 -21.32 -1.17 -1.05
C GLY A 218 -21.65 0.20 -0.47
N VAL A 219 -22.73 0.32 0.32
CA VAL A 219 -23.10 1.58 0.99
C VAL A 219 -21.98 2.06 1.93
N GLN A 220 -21.38 1.15 2.70
CA GLN A 220 -20.23 1.46 3.56
C GLN A 220 -19.08 2.05 2.75
N TYR A 221 -18.70 1.37 1.65
CA TYR A 221 -17.65 1.83 0.75
C TYR A 221 -17.97 3.24 0.21
N GLY A 222 -19.13 3.40 -0.42
CA GLY A 222 -19.54 4.66 -1.04
C GLY A 222 -19.48 5.85 -0.09
N GLN A 223 -19.97 5.69 1.15
CA GLN A 223 -19.92 6.74 2.17
C GLN A 223 -18.49 7.11 2.56
N LEU A 224 -17.59 6.14 2.65
CA LEU A 224 -16.22 6.32 3.13
C LEU A 224 -15.27 6.92 2.08
N VAL A 225 -15.60 6.86 0.79
CA VAL A 225 -14.77 7.40 -0.32
C VAL A 225 -15.50 8.40 -1.22
N ALA A 226 -16.62 8.95 -0.75
CA ALA A 226 -17.53 9.77 -1.58
C ALA A 226 -16.84 10.92 -2.33
N SER A 227 -15.92 11.62 -1.66
CA SER A 227 -15.21 12.77 -2.24
C SER A 227 -14.21 12.33 -3.30
N GLU A 228 -13.48 11.25 -3.01
CA GLU A 228 -12.47 10.70 -3.92
C GLU A 228 -13.10 10.05 -5.14
N LEU A 229 -14.25 9.37 -4.99
CA LEU A 229 -15.01 8.83 -6.12
C LEU A 229 -15.54 9.95 -7.03
N ALA A 230 -16.10 11.03 -6.47
CA ALA A 230 -16.55 12.16 -7.27
C ALA A 230 -15.41 12.81 -8.06
N LEU A 231 -14.24 12.97 -7.43
CA LEU A 231 -13.04 13.48 -8.10
C LEU A 231 -12.55 12.54 -9.20
N PHE A 232 -12.49 11.23 -8.92
CA PHE A 232 -12.02 10.24 -9.89
C PHE A 232 -12.92 10.19 -11.13
N VAL A 233 -14.25 10.20 -10.95
CA VAL A 233 -15.22 10.31 -12.05
C VAL A 233 -15.02 11.60 -12.86
N ASP A 234 -14.79 12.75 -12.21
CA ASP A 234 -14.51 14.01 -12.92
C ASP A 234 -13.20 13.96 -13.72
N LYS A 235 -12.15 13.32 -13.18
CA LYS A 235 -10.89 13.13 -13.90
C LYS A 235 -11.06 12.21 -15.12
N LEU A 236 -11.78 11.11 -15.00
CA LEU A 236 -12.10 10.23 -16.13
C LEU A 236 -12.88 10.99 -17.19
N ALA A 237 -13.89 11.76 -16.80
CA ALA A 237 -14.65 12.63 -17.69
C ALA A 237 -13.75 13.61 -18.48
N ILE A 238 -12.79 14.26 -17.81
CA ILE A 238 -11.82 15.17 -18.41
C ILE A 238 -10.88 14.45 -19.38
N LEU A 239 -10.45 13.22 -19.08
CA LEU A 239 -9.61 12.42 -19.98
C LEU A 239 -10.33 12.10 -21.29
N GLN A 240 -11.64 11.84 -21.22
CA GLN A 240 -12.46 11.52 -22.38
C GLN A 240 -12.74 12.75 -23.23
N ASP A 241 -13.00 13.90 -22.59
CA ASP A 241 -13.21 15.16 -23.29
C ASP A 241 -12.84 16.36 -22.40
N LYS A 242 -11.63 16.87 -22.60
CA LYS A 242 -11.12 18.01 -21.81
C LYS A 242 -11.96 19.28 -21.99
N ALA A 243 -12.58 19.47 -23.15
CA ALA A 243 -13.34 20.67 -23.46
C ALA A 243 -14.78 20.58 -22.91
N ASP A 244 -15.34 19.38 -22.89
CA ASP A 244 -16.69 19.11 -22.39
C ASP A 244 -16.73 17.79 -21.60
N PRO A 245 -16.30 17.80 -20.32
CA PRO A 245 -16.24 16.59 -19.50
C PRO A 245 -17.60 15.92 -19.33
N VAL A 246 -18.70 16.68 -19.31
CA VAL A 246 -20.06 16.11 -19.21
C VAL A 246 -20.33 15.21 -20.41
N ARG A 247 -20.07 15.72 -21.62
CA ARG A 247 -20.19 14.92 -22.85
C ARG A 247 -19.22 13.74 -22.88
N GLY A 248 -17.99 13.93 -22.40
CA GLY A 248 -17.00 12.85 -22.29
C GLY A 248 -17.50 11.70 -21.43
N TRP A 249 -18.05 12.03 -20.25
CA TRP A 249 -18.59 11.04 -19.32
C TRP A 249 -19.88 10.38 -19.82
N ASP A 250 -20.80 11.14 -20.43
CA ASP A 250 -22.04 10.58 -20.97
C ASP A 250 -21.79 9.55 -22.09
N ARG A 251 -20.74 9.76 -22.91
CA ARG A 251 -20.31 8.77 -23.90
C ARG A 251 -19.79 7.49 -23.24
N GLN A 252 -18.94 7.61 -22.22
CA GLN A 252 -18.44 6.43 -21.51
C GLN A 252 -19.57 5.68 -20.79
N ARG A 253 -20.48 6.40 -20.12
CA ARG A 253 -21.69 5.81 -19.52
C ARG A 253 -22.52 5.06 -20.53
N THR A 254 -22.71 5.62 -21.73
CA THR A 254 -23.46 4.96 -22.81
C THR A 254 -22.79 3.66 -23.27
N LEU A 255 -21.46 3.65 -23.40
CA LEU A 255 -20.70 2.44 -23.76
C LEU A 255 -20.73 1.39 -22.65
N ALA A 256 -20.54 1.80 -21.39
CA ALA A 256 -20.60 0.92 -20.24
C ALA A 256 -22.00 0.28 -20.11
N ASP A 257 -23.07 1.06 -20.26
CA ASP A 257 -24.43 0.55 -20.29
C ASP A 257 -24.60 -0.47 -21.43
N ALA A 258 -24.27 -0.09 -22.66
CA ALA A 258 -24.47 -0.92 -23.84
C ALA A 258 -23.69 -2.25 -23.79
N LEU A 259 -22.45 -2.24 -23.31
CA LEU A 259 -21.51 -3.35 -23.48
C LEU A 259 -21.22 -4.15 -22.19
N MET A 260 -21.36 -3.52 -21.01
CA MET A 260 -20.82 -4.05 -19.75
C MET A 260 -21.90 -4.30 -18.69
N LEU A 261 -22.77 -3.32 -18.42
CA LEU A 261 -23.70 -3.31 -17.28
C LEU A 261 -24.48 -4.63 -17.14
N ARG A 262 -25.03 -5.15 -18.24
CA ARG A 262 -25.90 -6.35 -18.27
C ARG A 262 -25.14 -7.67 -18.10
N LYS A 263 -23.82 -7.62 -17.98
CA LYS A 263 -22.93 -8.80 -17.98
C LYS A 263 -22.18 -8.99 -16.67
N TYR A 264 -22.37 -8.10 -15.70
CA TYR A 264 -21.91 -8.32 -14.34
C TYR A 264 -22.84 -9.29 -13.62
N GLU A 265 -22.27 -10.08 -12.70
CA GLU A 265 -23.07 -10.87 -11.77
C GLU A 265 -23.94 -9.96 -10.89
N PRO A 266 -25.16 -10.42 -10.51
CA PRO A 266 -26.06 -9.65 -9.66
C PRO A 266 -25.42 -9.18 -8.36
N GLU A 267 -24.60 -10.02 -7.73
CA GLU A 267 -23.88 -9.68 -6.50
C GLU A 267 -23.07 -8.38 -6.65
N PHE A 268 -22.32 -8.24 -7.74
CA PHE A 268 -21.45 -7.09 -7.93
C PHE A 268 -22.22 -5.85 -8.38
N LEU A 269 -23.33 -6.02 -9.10
CA LEU A 269 -24.24 -4.90 -9.39
C LEU A 269 -24.91 -4.37 -8.13
N GLU A 270 -25.29 -5.25 -7.20
CA GLU A 270 -25.82 -4.84 -5.89
C GLU A 270 -24.76 -4.08 -5.08
N GLU A 271 -23.51 -4.54 -5.07
CA GLU A 271 -22.39 -3.83 -4.43
C GLU A 271 -22.14 -2.46 -5.08
N MET A 272 -22.05 -2.38 -6.41
CA MET A 272 -21.88 -1.09 -7.12
C MET A 272 -23.07 -0.15 -6.92
N LYS A 273 -24.29 -0.68 -6.80
CA LYS A 273 -25.49 0.09 -6.45
C LYS A 273 -25.40 0.64 -5.03
N GLY A 274 -24.92 -0.17 -4.09
CA GLY A 274 -24.60 0.28 -2.73
C GLY A 274 -23.55 1.40 -2.72
N ILE A 275 -22.45 1.25 -3.48
CA ILE A 275 -21.40 2.27 -3.60
C ILE A 275 -21.98 3.60 -4.08
N ALA A 276 -22.79 3.57 -5.15
CA ALA A 276 -23.43 4.77 -5.67
C ALA A 276 -24.33 5.45 -4.63
N ASP A 277 -25.19 4.68 -3.96
CA ASP A 277 -26.13 5.22 -2.96
C ASP A 277 -25.39 5.77 -1.74
N GLY A 278 -24.38 5.05 -1.24
CA GLY A 278 -23.56 5.51 -0.13
C GLY A 278 -22.81 6.80 -0.47
N ALA A 279 -22.23 6.88 -1.66
CA ALA A 279 -21.54 8.08 -2.12
C ALA A 279 -22.51 9.26 -2.28
N ALA A 280 -23.68 9.04 -2.88
CA ALA A 280 -24.71 10.06 -3.04
C ALA A 280 -25.25 10.57 -1.70
N GLN A 281 -25.48 9.68 -0.72
CA GLN A 281 -25.86 10.04 0.65
C GLN A 281 -24.82 10.92 1.34
N ALA A 282 -23.53 10.64 1.09
CA ALA A 282 -22.41 11.46 1.56
C ALA A 282 -22.15 12.72 0.70
N GLY A 283 -23.02 13.00 -0.27
CA GLY A 283 -22.99 14.23 -1.06
C GLY A 283 -22.12 14.19 -2.31
N ALA A 284 -21.63 13.02 -2.73
CA ALA A 284 -20.88 12.87 -3.99
C ALA A 284 -21.74 13.26 -5.19
N LYS A 285 -21.20 14.14 -6.03
CA LYS A 285 -21.88 14.63 -7.23
C LYS A 285 -20.90 14.73 -8.39
N PHE A 286 -21.34 14.33 -9.57
CA PHE A 286 -20.71 14.71 -10.83
C PHE A 286 -21.45 15.90 -11.41
N ARG A 287 -20.78 17.06 -11.45
CA ARG A 287 -21.29 18.29 -12.11
C ARG A 287 -22.73 18.67 -11.68
N GLY A 288 -23.05 18.48 -10.40
CA GLY A 288 -24.35 18.80 -9.80
C GLY A 288 -25.35 17.64 -9.75
N ARG A 289 -25.13 16.55 -10.51
CA ARG A 289 -25.92 15.32 -10.46
C ARG A 289 -25.35 14.38 -9.40
N ALA A 290 -26.20 13.81 -8.55
CA ALA A 290 -25.77 12.76 -7.62
C ALA A 290 -25.25 11.56 -8.41
N LEU A 291 -24.20 10.90 -7.91
CA LEU A 291 -23.70 9.69 -8.53
C LEU A 291 -24.75 8.58 -8.49
N ASP A 292 -24.84 7.80 -9.56
CA ASP A 292 -25.73 6.64 -9.69
C ASP A 292 -24.93 5.36 -10.00
N VAL A 293 -25.61 4.22 -10.02
CA VAL A 293 -24.97 2.91 -10.26
C VAL A 293 -24.24 2.87 -11.61
N LEU A 294 -24.72 3.59 -12.62
CA LEU A 294 -24.06 3.62 -13.92
C LEU A 294 -22.74 4.40 -13.84
N ASP A 295 -22.61 5.42 -12.99
CA ASP A 295 -21.31 6.07 -12.77
C ASP A 295 -20.28 5.08 -12.21
N VAL A 296 -20.67 4.25 -11.24
CA VAL A 296 -19.77 3.25 -10.62
C VAL A 296 -19.42 2.12 -11.58
N VAL A 297 -20.40 1.61 -12.34
CA VAL A 297 -20.16 0.60 -13.38
C VAL A 297 -19.25 1.16 -14.46
N THR A 298 -19.44 2.42 -14.87
CA THR A 298 -18.58 3.08 -15.87
C THR A 298 -17.15 3.20 -15.37
N ALA A 299 -16.94 3.64 -14.12
CA ALA A 299 -15.61 3.73 -13.54
C ALA A 299 -14.91 2.35 -13.48
N ASN A 300 -15.65 1.30 -13.11
CA ASN A 300 -15.14 -0.08 -13.08
C ASN A 300 -14.93 -0.70 -14.47
N SER A 301 -15.51 -0.12 -15.52
CA SER A 301 -15.36 -0.57 -16.89
C SER A 301 -14.36 0.28 -17.70
N ASP A 302 -13.84 1.38 -17.15
CA ASP A 302 -13.03 2.35 -17.90
C ASP A 302 -11.80 1.69 -18.55
N ILE A 303 -11.19 0.71 -17.87
CA ILE A 303 -10.03 -0.03 -18.37
C ILE A 303 -10.43 -0.91 -19.57
N ASP A 304 -11.46 -1.75 -19.45
CA ASP A 304 -12.00 -2.54 -20.57
C ASP A 304 -12.37 -1.62 -21.75
N LEU A 305 -13.09 -0.53 -21.48
CA LEU A 305 -13.56 0.42 -22.49
C LEU A 305 -12.39 1.14 -23.18
N GLY A 306 -11.31 1.43 -22.46
CA GLY A 306 -10.07 1.99 -22.98
C GLY A 306 -9.40 1.09 -24.03
N GLU A 307 -9.56 -0.22 -23.92
CA GLU A 307 -8.99 -1.19 -24.86
C GLU A 307 -9.83 -1.41 -26.13
N ILE A 308 -11.10 -0.99 -26.17
CA ILE A 308 -12.00 -1.24 -27.29
C ILE A 308 -11.40 -0.76 -28.62
N ALA A 309 -10.76 0.41 -28.64
CA ALA A 309 -10.17 0.95 -29.86
C ALA A 309 -9.03 0.07 -30.41
N ALA A 310 -8.20 -0.52 -29.53
CA ALA A 310 -7.14 -1.44 -29.94
C ALA A 310 -7.72 -2.81 -30.31
N ALA A 311 -8.66 -3.33 -29.52
CA ALA A 311 -9.28 -4.62 -29.74
C ALA A 311 -10.07 -4.68 -31.06
N THR A 312 -10.84 -3.63 -31.38
CA THR A 312 -11.64 -3.58 -32.62
C THR A 312 -10.78 -3.56 -33.89
N ARG A 313 -9.57 -2.99 -33.86
CA ARG A 313 -8.63 -3.05 -34.99
C ARG A 313 -8.16 -4.46 -35.31
N VAL A 314 -8.02 -5.29 -34.28
CA VAL A 314 -7.62 -6.70 -34.44
C VAL A 314 -8.81 -7.65 -34.47
N THR A 315 -10.04 -7.14 -34.31
CA THR A 315 -11.27 -7.92 -34.42
C THR A 315 -11.69 -8.01 -35.88
N ALA A 316 -11.91 -9.23 -36.37
CA ALA A 316 -12.29 -9.44 -37.75
C ALA A 316 -13.64 -8.76 -38.06
N SER A 317 -13.66 -7.96 -39.12
CA SER A 317 -14.85 -7.43 -39.80
C SER A 317 -14.93 -7.94 -41.25
N PRO A 318 -16.04 -7.71 -41.98
CA PRO A 318 -16.12 -8.00 -43.42
C PRO A 318 -15.08 -7.26 -44.28
N LEU A 319 -14.40 -6.26 -43.73
CA LEU A 319 -13.34 -5.48 -44.40
C LEU A 319 -11.93 -5.86 -43.95
N THR A 320 -11.78 -6.87 -43.09
CA THR A 320 -10.48 -7.38 -42.65
C THR A 320 -9.57 -7.71 -43.83
N GLY A 321 -8.30 -7.33 -43.75
CA GLY A 321 -7.32 -7.50 -44.84
C GLY A 321 -7.33 -6.38 -45.88
N ARG A 322 -8.29 -5.45 -45.82
CA ARG A 322 -8.31 -4.28 -46.71
C ARG A 322 -7.79 -3.05 -45.96
N SER A 323 -6.62 -2.55 -46.35
CA SER A 323 -6.14 -1.27 -45.83
C SER A 323 -6.68 -0.09 -46.64
N PHE A 324 -7.27 0.87 -45.93
CA PHE A 324 -7.68 2.16 -46.47
C PHE A 324 -6.88 3.31 -45.83
N LEU A 325 -5.89 2.98 -44.99
CA LEU A 325 -5.04 3.93 -44.29
C LEU A 325 -3.80 4.27 -45.13
N LYS A 326 -3.24 5.45 -44.90
CA LYS A 326 -1.90 5.76 -45.40
C LYS A 326 -0.88 5.04 -44.52
N ALA A 327 0.27 4.66 -45.08
CA ALA A 327 1.35 3.99 -44.34
C ALA A 327 1.78 4.75 -43.06
N GLU A 328 1.71 6.08 -43.07
CA GLU A 328 1.99 6.95 -41.93
C GLU A 328 0.96 6.80 -40.80
N ASP A 329 -0.33 6.65 -41.15
CA ASP A 329 -1.43 6.45 -40.18
C ASP A 329 -1.40 5.04 -39.59
N GLU A 330 -0.96 4.05 -40.37
CA GLU A 330 -0.70 2.68 -39.88
C GLU A 330 0.48 2.64 -38.90
N ALA A 331 1.59 3.33 -39.21
CA ALA A 331 2.74 3.41 -38.33
C ALA A 331 2.43 4.17 -37.02
N ALA A 332 1.57 5.18 -37.06
CA ALA A 332 1.15 5.94 -35.87
C ALA A 332 0.21 5.17 -34.94
N ALA A 333 -0.49 4.14 -35.45
CA ALA A 333 -1.45 3.33 -34.70
C ALA A 333 -0.79 2.24 -33.83
N GLY A 334 0.52 2.02 -33.94
CA GLY A 334 1.28 1.14 -33.05
C GLY A 334 1.25 1.68 -31.62
N GLY A 335 0.47 1.04 -30.75
CA GLY A 335 0.25 1.45 -29.37
C GLY A 335 1.54 1.79 -28.61
N LYS A 336 1.46 2.79 -27.73
CA LYS A 336 2.59 3.26 -26.91
C LYS A 336 2.29 3.01 -25.44
N GLY A 337 3.23 2.40 -24.72
CA GLY A 337 3.25 2.39 -23.26
C GLY A 337 3.66 1.04 -22.68
N ASP A 338 4.67 1.06 -21.79
CA ASP A 338 4.83 0.01 -20.78
C ASP A 338 3.68 0.18 -19.74
N ARG A 339 3.24 -0.88 -19.07
CA ARG A 339 2.17 -0.79 -18.04
C ARG A 339 2.54 -1.38 -16.71
N CYS A 340 3.01 -2.62 -16.63
CA CYS A 340 3.24 -3.27 -15.34
C CYS A 340 4.45 -4.19 -15.41
N SER A 341 5.05 -4.50 -14.27
CA SER A 341 6.08 -5.53 -14.12
C SER A 341 5.76 -6.39 -12.92
N SER A 342 5.84 -7.71 -13.05
CA SER A 342 5.56 -8.64 -11.96
C SER A 342 6.52 -9.84 -11.99
N PHE A 343 6.79 -10.43 -10.84
CA PHE A 343 7.58 -11.65 -10.69
C PHE A 343 7.07 -12.51 -9.55
N ILE A 344 7.39 -13.80 -9.63
CA ILE A 344 7.21 -14.76 -8.55
C ILE A 344 8.46 -15.64 -8.46
N ALA A 345 9.08 -15.68 -7.28
CA ALA A 345 10.14 -16.62 -6.92
C ALA A 345 9.59 -17.64 -5.91
N THR A 346 9.95 -18.91 -6.07
CA THR A 346 9.52 -20.00 -5.18
C THR A 346 10.68 -20.95 -4.90
N LYS A 347 10.54 -21.86 -3.93
CA LYS A 347 11.42 -23.03 -3.73
C LYS A 347 12.91 -22.70 -3.87
N SER A 348 13.60 -23.27 -4.87
CA SER A 348 15.04 -23.09 -5.01
C SER A 348 15.47 -21.69 -5.44
N ALA A 349 14.55 -20.83 -5.87
CA ALA A 349 14.83 -19.42 -6.13
C ALA A 349 14.73 -18.56 -4.87
N SER A 350 13.79 -18.86 -3.98
CA SER A 350 13.55 -18.16 -2.71
C SER A 350 14.45 -18.62 -1.56
N SER A 351 14.75 -17.72 -0.63
CA SER A 351 15.65 -17.98 0.49
C SER A 351 15.12 -18.94 1.57
N ASP A 352 13.80 -18.99 1.74
CA ASP A 352 13.10 -19.86 2.69
C ASP A 352 12.36 -21.02 2.02
N GLY A 353 12.46 -21.13 0.68
CA GLY A 353 11.76 -22.12 -0.11
C GLY A 353 10.31 -21.79 -0.43
N ARG A 354 9.80 -20.61 -0.03
CA ARG A 354 8.40 -20.22 -0.15
C ARG A 354 8.19 -19.08 -1.16
N VAL A 355 6.94 -18.76 -1.48
CA VAL A 355 6.60 -17.71 -2.45
C VAL A 355 7.13 -16.35 -1.99
N VAL A 356 7.76 -15.65 -2.92
CA VAL A 356 7.97 -14.19 -2.90
C VAL A 356 7.39 -13.64 -4.20
N MET A 357 6.39 -12.78 -4.10
CA MET A 357 5.72 -12.16 -5.26
C MET A 357 5.81 -10.65 -5.17
N GLY A 358 6.06 -10.00 -6.30
CA GLY A 358 6.05 -8.55 -6.40
C GLY A 358 5.46 -8.05 -7.71
N GLN A 359 4.93 -6.84 -7.67
CA GLN A 359 4.37 -6.14 -8.83
C GLN A 359 4.60 -4.63 -8.75
N ILE A 360 4.86 -4.01 -9.90
CA ILE A 360 4.87 -2.56 -10.08
C ILE A 360 3.69 -2.20 -10.97
N PHE A 361 2.82 -1.32 -10.48
CA PHE A 361 1.78 -0.71 -11.30
C PHE A 361 2.31 0.55 -11.97
N MET A 362 2.04 0.71 -13.26
CA MET A 362 2.40 1.90 -14.02
C MET A 362 1.24 2.29 -14.93
N TRP A 363 0.89 3.58 -14.90
CA TRP A 363 -0.30 4.06 -15.59
C TRP A 363 0.03 5.31 -16.42
N PRO A 364 0.10 5.19 -17.75
CA PRO A 364 0.32 6.32 -18.64
C PRO A 364 -1.02 6.87 -19.19
N PRO A 365 -1.24 8.21 -19.22
CA PRO A 365 -0.49 9.26 -18.52
C PRO A 365 -0.83 9.27 -17.02
N GLY A 366 0.10 9.69 -16.17
CA GLY A 366 -0.02 9.55 -14.71
C GLY A 366 -1.13 10.35 -14.02
N TYR A 367 -1.98 11.09 -14.75
CA TYR A 367 -3.01 12.00 -14.23
C TYR A 367 -4.01 11.31 -13.29
N THR A 368 -4.51 10.13 -13.68
CA THR A 368 -5.38 9.30 -12.83
C THR A 368 -4.62 8.22 -12.07
N GLY A 369 -3.36 7.94 -12.42
CA GLY A 369 -2.55 6.89 -11.77
C GLY A 369 -2.24 7.16 -10.29
N VAL A 370 -2.42 8.39 -9.81
CA VAL A 370 -2.36 8.75 -8.37
C VAL A 370 -3.58 8.27 -7.58
N ASP A 371 -4.70 8.04 -8.25
CA ASP A 371 -5.98 7.73 -7.63
C ASP A 371 -6.13 6.22 -7.37
N TRP A 372 -5.20 5.36 -7.82
CA TRP A 372 -5.11 3.95 -7.41
C TRP A 372 -4.59 3.79 -5.98
N ASN A 373 -5.01 4.66 -5.06
CA ASN A 373 -4.47 4.74 -3.71
C ASN A 373 -5.37 4.13 -2.65
N VAL A 374 -6.35 3.31 -3.02
CA VAL A 374 -7.27 2.67 -2.06
C VAL A 374 -6.84 1.23 -1.82
N MET A 375 -6.64 0.84 -0.57
CA MET A 375 -6.45 -0.53 -0.13
C MET A 375 -7.72 -1.01 0.55
N VAL A 376 -8.43 -1.96 -0.04
CA VAL A 376 -9.74 -2.42 0.44
C VAL A 376 -9.62 -3.83 0.96
N ASP A 377 -9.96 -4.00 2.23
CA ASP A 377 -10.22 -5.28 2.89
C ASP A 377 -11.71 -5.57 2.86
N VAL A 378 -12.09 -6.63 2.13
CA VAL A 378 -13.48 -7.02 1.90
C VAL A 378 -13.76 -8.31 2.66
N GLN A 379 -14.69 -8.24 3.61
CA GLN A 379 -15.24 -9.40 4.31
C GLN A 379 -16.67 -9.67 3.80
N PRO A 380 -16.83 -10.48 2.73
CA PRO A 380 -18.14 -10.81 2.21
C PRO A 380 -18.84 -11.85 3.10
N VAL A 381 -20.16 -12.00 2.92
CA VAL A 381 -20.95 -13.09 3.50
C VAL A 381 -20.80 -14.42 2.74
N LYS A 382 -20.32 -14.38 1.50
CA LYS A 382 -20.14 -15.52 0.60
C LYS A 382 -18.78 -15.43 -0.09
N GLY A 383 -18.09 -16.56 -0.21
CA GLY A 383 -16.72 -16.62 -0.71
C GLY A 383 -15.70 -16.29 0.38
N HIS A 384 -14.49 -16.01 -0.06
CA HIS A 384 -13.31 -15.73 0.76
C HIS A 384 -13.22 -14.24 1.12
N ARG A 385 -12.71 -13.94 2.32
CA ARG A 385 -12.20 -12.60 2.62
C ARG A 385 -11.00 -12.35 1.72
N PHE A 386 -10.89 -11.16 1.17
CA PHE A 386 -9.76 -10.80 0.34
C PHE A 386 -9.44 -9.31 0.48
N VAL A 387 -8.21 -8.96 0.09
CA VAL A 387 -7.71 -7.60 0.12
C VAL A 387 -7.21 -7.25 -1.27
N MET A 388 -7.45 -6.01 -1.70
CA MET A 388 -6.99 -5.50 -2.99
C MET A 388 -6.53 -4.05 -2.92
N GLN A 389 -5.63 -3.66 -3.81
CA GLN A 389 -5.47 -2.25 -4.18
C GLN A 389 -6.55 -1.88 -5.20
N THR A 390 -7.03 -0.65 -5.23
CA THR A 390 -7.96 -0.17 -6.27
C THR A 390 -8.00 1.37 -6.30
N PHE A 391 -8.83 1.91 -7.17
CA PHE A 391 -9.27 3.30 -7.22
C PHE A 391 -10.56 3.51 -6.39
N PRO A 392 -10.95 4.76 -6.06
CA PRO A 392 -12.18 5.05 -5.35
C PRO A 392 -13.41 4.47 -6.05
N GLY A 393 -14.16 3.60 -5.36
CA GLY A 393 -15.36 2.94 -5.87
C GLY A 393 -15.11 1.70 -6.74
N GLY A 394 -13.86 1.21 -6.81
CA GLY A 394 -13.54 0.00 -7.53
C GLY A 394 -13.98 -1.27 -6.80
N ILE A 395 -14.75 -2.13 -7.47
CA ILE A 395 -15.05 -3.49 -7.02
C ILE A 395 -14.00 -4.50 -7.49
N SER A 396 -13.21 -4.12 -8.49
CA SER A 396 -11.95 -4.76 -8.92
C SER A 396 -10.79 -3.77 -8.72
N SER A 397 -9.55 -4.26 -8.81
CA SER A 397 -8.33 -3.51 -8.60
C SER A 397 -7.95 -2.63 -9.80
N GLY A 398 -8.00 -3.18 -11.02
CA GLY A 398 -7.60 -2.51 -12.25
C GLY A 398 -6.09 -2.30 -12.41
N ALA A 399 -5.38 -1.99 -11.32
CA ALA A 399 -3.93 -2.20 -11.21
C ALA A 399 -3.58 -3.68 -10.94
N ASP A 400 -4.61 -4.49 -10.70
CA ASP A 400 -4.66 -5.89 -10.25
C ASP A 400 -3.58 -6.32 -9.24
N TRP A 401 -3.95 -6.24 -7.97
CA TRP A 401 -3.26 -6.87 -6.86
C TRP A 401 -4.29 -7.36 -5.84
N TYR A 402 -4.37 -8.67 -5.64
CA TYR A 402 -5.33 -9.31 -4.74
C TYR A 402 -4.65 -10.37 -3.88
N ILE A 403 -5.12 -10.51 -2.64
CA ILE A 403 -4.78 -11.64 -1.75
C ILE A 403 -6.05 -12.12 -1.07
N ASN A 404 -6.37 -13.41 -1.13
CA ASN A 404 -7.52 -13.98 -0.44
C ASN A 404 -7.14 -14.97 0.69
N ASP A 405 -8.08 -15.26 1.57
CA ASP A 405 -7.84 -16.12 2.75
C ASP A 405 -7.69 -17.61 2.39
N ALA A 406 -7.93 -17.96 1.12
CA ALA A 406 -7.57 -19.26 0.58
C ALA A 406 -6.07 -19.37 0.25
N GLY A 407 -5.30 -18.28 0.33
CA GLY A 407 -3.86 -18.25 0.07
C GLY A 407 -3.49 -17.97 -1.38
N ILE A 408 -4.42 -17.39 -2.16
CA ILE A 408 -4.17 -17.02 -3.55
C ILE A 408 -3.79 -15.55 -3.63
N VAL A 409 -2.66 -15.28 -4.29
CA VAL A 409 -2.20 -13.94 -4.66
C VAL A 409 -2.33 -13.78 -6.16
N ILE A 410 -2.98 -12.71 -6.61
CA ILE A 410 -3.22 -12.45 -8.04
C ILE A 410 -2.68 -11.06 -8.40
N GLY A 411 -1.92 -11.02 -9.47
CA GLY A 411 -1.38 -9.84 -10.13
C GLY A 411 -1.49 -9.95 -11.64
N GLU A 412 -1.11 -8.90 -12.36
CA GLU A 412 -1.08 -8.92 -13.82
C GLU A 412 -0.01 -8.02 -14.42
N THR A 413 0.24 -8.25 -15.71
CA THR A 413 0.74 -7.21 -16.62
C THR A 413 0.05 -7.27 -17.98
N THR A 414 -0.44 -6.13 -18.44
CA THR A 414 -1.18 -6.04 -19.71
C THR A 414 -0.28 -6.29 -20.90
N VAL A 415 -0.67 -7.18 -21.80
CA VAL A 415 0.05 -7.44 -23.05
C VAL A 415 -0.68 -6.77 -24.22
N GLN A 416 -0.20 -6.99 -25.45
CA GLN A 416 -0.88 -6.44 -26.62
C GLN A 416 -2.29 -7.01 -26.75
N GLN A 417 -3.26 -6.10 -26.89
CA GLN A 417 -4.68 -6.37 -26.96
C GLN A 417 -5.04 -7.38 -28.07
N THR A 418 -5.84 -8.40 -27.72
CA THR A 418 -6.43 -9.40 -28.62
C THR A 418 -7.85 -9.00 -29.07
N PRO A 419 -8.50 -9.76 -29.98
CA PRO A 419 -9.82 -9.41 -30.50
C PRO A 419 -10.91 -9.25 -29.43
N PHE A 420 -11.89 -8.40 -29.68
CA PHE A 420 -13.04 -8.24 -28.80
C PHE A 420 -14.10 -9.31 -29.07
N ASN A 421 -14.59 -9.95 -28.02
CA ASN A 421 -15.78 -10.79 -28.04
C ASN A 421 -16.96 -10.04 -27.36
N PRO A 422 -17.91 -9.51 -28.12
CA PRO A 422 -19.01 -8.72 -27.59
C PRO A 422 -20.02 -9.52 -26.76
N ASP A 423 -19.98 -10.85 -26.79
CA ASP A 423 -20.84 -11.71 -25.96
C ASP A 423 -20.19 -12.09 -24.63
N GLY A 424 -18.90 -11.78 -24.45
CA GLY A 424 -18.16 -12.05 -23.22
C GLY A 424 -18.42 -11.01 -22.12
N THR A 425 -18.09 -11.38 -20.88
CA THR A 425 -18.23 -10.58 -19.67
C THR A 425 -17.00 -9.68 -19.42
N PRO A 426 -17.18 -8.49 -18.82
CA PRO A 426 -16.11 -7.58 -18.43
C PRO A 426 -14.99 -8.26 -17.65
N GLU A 427 -13.76 -7.79 -17.80
CA GLU A 427 -12.62 -8.25 -17.02
C GLU A 427 -12.88 -8.03 -15.52
N ALA A 428 -13.27 -6.81 -15.13
CA ALA A 428 -13.57 -6.46 -13.74
C ALA A 428 -14.57 -7.41 -13.04
N ASN A 429 -15.52 -7.98 -13.79
CA ASN A 429 -16.44 -9.01 -13.27
C ASN A 429 -15.67 -10.31 -12.96
N ARG A 430 -14.91 -10.81 -13.93
CA ARG A 430 -14.21 -12.09 -13.86
C ARG A 430 -13.12 -12.09 -12.79
N ILE A 431 -12.30 -11.04 -12.72
CA ILE A 431 -11.24 -10.97 -11.70
C ILE A 431 -11.81 -10.81 -10.29
N ARG A 432 -12.91 -10.06 -10.12
CA ARG A 432 -13.57 -9.99 -8.82
C ARG A 432 -14.11 -11.36 -8.39
N GLN A 433 -14.67 -12.15 -9.32
CA GLN A 433 -15.03 -13.54 -9.02
C GLN A 433 -13.82 -14.37 -8.62
N ALA A 434 -12.71 -14.26 -9.35
CA ALA A 434 -11.50 -15.03 -9.06
C ALA A 434 -10.92 -14.68 -7.68
N ALA A 435 -10.79 -13.39 -7.36
CA ALA A 435 -10.28 -12.94 -6.07
C ALA A 435 -11.15 -13.41 -4.90
N GLN A 436 -12.48 -13.35 -5.04
CA GLN A 436 -13.42 -13.69 -3.96
C GLN A 436 -13.69 -15.20 -3.85
N TYR A 437 -13.61 -15.99 -4.93
CA TYR A 437 -14.09 -17.38 -4.92
C TYR A 437 -13.04 -18.44 -5.26
N ALA A 438 -11.90 -18.09 -5.87
CA ALA A 438 -10.91 -19.10 -6.26
C ALA A 438 -10.05 -19.57 -5.07
N THR A 439 -9.77 -20.88 -5.04
CA THR A 439 -8.90 -21.50 -4.03
C THR A 439 -7.62 -22.11 -4.61
N SER A 440 -7.38 -21.98 -5.91
CA SER A 440 -6.19 -22.50 -6.61
C SER A 440 -5.89 -21.70 -7.88
N ILE A 441 -4.65 -21.82 -8.37
CA ILE A 441 -4.22 -21.25 -9.67
C ILE A 441 -5.14 -21.71 -10.82
N ASP A 442 -5.57 -22.97 -10.81
CA ASP A 442 -6.46 -23.53 -11.84
C ASP A 442 -7.84 -22.88 -11.83
N GLN A 443 -8.43 -22.68 -10.64
CA GLN A 443 -9.73 -22.03 -10.52
C GLN A 443 -9.67 -20.56 -10.90
N VAL A 444 -8.56 -19.85 -10.59
CA VAL A 444 -8.36 -18.49 -11.09
C VAL A 444 -8.38 -18.49 -12.61
N ALA A 445 -7.61 -19.37 -13.26
CA ALA A 445 -7.57 -19.45 -14.71
C ALA A 445 -8.92 -19.85 -15.33
N GLU A 446 -9.65 -20.78 -14.72
CA GLU A 446 -10.99 -21.19 -15.15
C GLU A 446 -11.98 -20.03 -15.12
N ILE A 447 -12.06 -19.31 -13.99
CA ILE A 447 -12.97 -18.17 -13.82
C ILE A 447 -12.62 -17.05 -14.81
N LEU A 448 -11.33 -16.71 -14.94
CA LEU A 448 -10.89 -15.67 -15.87
C LEU A 448 -11.16 -16.05 -17.34
N LYS A 449 -11.07 -17.32 -17.70
CA LYS A 449 -11.36 -17.77 -19.07
C LYS A 449 -12.86 -17.81 -19.38
N ASN A 450 -13.70 -18.07 -18.38
CA ASN A 450 -15.13 -18.22 -18.56
C ASN A 450 -15.75 -16.94 -19.14
N LYS A 451 -16.43 -17.07 -20.28
CA LYS A 451 -17.04 -15.95 -21.03
C LYS A 451 -16.09 -14.76 -21.23
N ASN A 452 -14.81 -15.00 -21.48
CA ASN A 452 -13.86 -13.92 -21.72
C ASN A 452 -14.30 -12.99 -22.89
N ASN A 453 -14.34 -11.68 -22.64
CA ASN A 453 -14.59 -10.65 -23.65
C ASN A 453 -13.32 -10.27 -24.45
N GLY A 454 -12.14 -10.69 -23.99
CA GLY A 454 -10.86 -10.42 -24.62
C GLY A 454 -10.27 -9.04 -24.33
N LEU A 455 -11.05 -8.10 -23.80
CA LEU A 455 -10.58 -6.77 -23.43
C LEU A 455 -9.65 -6.88 -22.22
N TYR A 456 -8.64 -6.01 -22.20
CA TYR A 456 -7.59 -6.02 -21.18
C TYR A 456 -6.84 -7.36 -21.14
N THR A 457 -6.23 -7.69 -22.28
CA THR A 457 -5.43 -8.93 -22.44
C THR A 457 -4.21 -8.90 -21.56
N ASN A 458 -4.07 -9.86 -20.64
CA ASN A 458 -3.05 -9.82 -19.59
C ASN A 458 -2.23 -11.12 -19.49
N ASP A 459 -0.97 -10.98 -19.08
CA ASP A 459 -0.23 -12.01 -18.35
C ASP A 459 -0.65 -11.92 -16.88
N TRP A 460 -1.42 -12.89 -16.37
CA TRP A 460 -1.84 -12.96 -14.97
C TRP A 460 -0.79 -13.67 -14.13
N THR A 461 -0.11 -12.98 -13.23
CA THR A 461 0.79 -13.60 -12.25
C THR A 461 -0.02 -14.10 -11.06
N ILE A 462 0.08 -15.39 -10.76
CA ILE A 462 -0.74 -16.03 -9.73
C ILE A 462 0.18 -16.86 -8.83
N ALA A 463 0.07 -16.69 -7.52
CA ALA A 463 0.75 -17.55 -6.56
C ALA A 463 -0.26 -18.24 -5.63
N ASP A 464 0.04 -19.49 -5.30
CA ASP A 464 -0.65 -20.26 -4.27
C ASP A 464 0.34 -20.58 -3.15
N VAL A 465 0.15 -19.93 -2.00
CA VAL A 465 1.09 -20.01 -0.88
C VAL A 465 0.94 -21.29 -0.05
N LYS A 466 -0.12 -22.07 -0.27
CA LYS A 466 -0.30 -23.40 0.35
C LYS A 466 0.53 -24.46 -0.35
N THR A 467 0.71 -24.33 -1.67
CA THR A 467 1.50 -25.26 -2.48
C THR A 467 2.90 -24.71 -2.81
N ASP A 468 3.16 -23.45 -2.45
CA ASP A 468 4.34 -22.67 -2.83
C ASP A 468 4.61 -22.73 -4.35
N GLU A 469 3.53 -22.64 -5.13
CA GLU A 469 3.53 -22.58 -6.60
C GLU A 469 3.32 -21.15 -7.09
N GLY A 470 4.06 -20.77 -8.12
CA GLY A 470 3.87 -19.53 -8.87
C GLY A 470 3.56 -19.84 -10.34
N ALA A 471 2.76 -18.99 -10.97
CA ALA A 471 2.38 -19.14 -12.36
C ALA A 471 2.23 -17.79 -13.09
N VAL A 472 2.36 -17.85 -14.41
CA VAL A 472 1.93 -16.79 -15.33
C VAL A 472 0.90 -17.39 -16.26
N PHE A 473 -0.33 -16.88 -16.22
CA PHE A 473 -1.43 -17.26 -17.09
C PHE A 473 -1.68 -16.15 -18.11
N LEU A 474 -1.15 -16.34 -19.32
CA LEU A 474 -1.46 -15.48 -20.45
C LEU A 474 -2.84 -15.82 -20.99
N LEU A 475 -3.73 -14.83 -20.97
CA LEU A 475 -5.10 -14.94 -21.44
C LEU A 475 -5.33 -14.04 -22.65
N GLY A 476 -5.31 -14.65 -23.85
CA GLY A 476 -5.87 -14.06 -25.07
C GLY A 476 -7.39 -14.14 -25.09
N THR A 477 -8.02 -13.73 -26.19
CA THR A 477 -9.48 -13.83 -26.32
C THR A 477 -9.91 -15.29 -26.50
N LYS A 478 -9.13 -16.07 -27.25
CA LYS A 478 -9.44 -17.47 -27.58
C LYS A 478 -8.39 -18.45 -27.06
N GLU A 479 -7.13 -18.07 -27.20
CA GLU A 479 -5.96 -18.85 -26.82
C GLU A 479 -5.46 -18.47 -25.43
N THR A 480 -4.83 -19.43 -24.76
CA THR A 480 -4.29 -19.25 -23.42
C THR A 480 -3.01 -20.04 -23.24
N ARG A 481 -2.10 -19.55 -22.41
CA ARG A 481 -0.88 -20.25 -22.04
C ARG A 481 -0.59 -20.11 -20.55
N MET A 482 -0.26 -21.22 -19.90
CA MET A 482 0.10 -21.27 -18.49
C MET A 482 1.56 -21.70 -18.35
N TRP A 483 2.36 -20.90 -17.65
CA TRP A 483 3.71 -21.25 -17.21
C TRP A 483 3.75 -21.37 -15.70
N ARG A 484 4.50 -22.33 -15.17
CA ARG A 484 4.47 -22.70 -13.75
C ARG A 484 5.86 -22.95 -13.19
N THR A 485 6.07 -22.56 -11.93
CA THR A 485 7.19 -23.06 -11.12
C THR A 485 6.96 -24.51 -10.66
N GLY A 486 5.75 -25.03 -10.89
CA GLY A 486 5.34 -26.42 -10.65
C GLY A 486 4.91 -26.67 -9.21
N SER A 487 4.31 -27.83 -8.95
CA SER A 487 3.93 -28.32 -7.64
C SER A 487 3.61 -29.82 -7.75
N LYS A 488 3.07 -30.43 -6.69
CA LYS A 488 2.65 -31.84 -6.75
C LYS A 488 1.47 -31.98 -7.73
N GLY A 489 1.69 -32.66 -8.84
CA GLY A 489 0.66 -32.87 -9.88
C GLY A 489 0.72 -31.86 -11.03
N HIS A 490 1.47 -30.77 -10.88
CA HIS A 490 1.67 -29.75 -11.91
C HIS A 490 3.17 -29.62 -12.24
N PRO A 491 3.65 -30.14 -13.38
CA PRO A 491 5.07 -30.04 -13.71
C PRO A 491 5.50 -28.58 -13.93
N ALA A 492 6.75 -28.29 -13.62
CA ALA A 492 7.33 -26.98 -13.89
C ALA A 492 7.54 -26.76 -15.39
N ASP A 493 7.16 -25.58 -15.86
CA ASP A 493 7.28 -25.12 -17.25
C ASP A 493 7.42 -23.60 -17.21
N THR A 494 8.54 -23.14 -16.65
CA THR A 494 8.85 -21.70 -16.49
C THR A 494 9.37 -21.11 -17.81
N PRO A 495 9.06 -19.85 -18.15
CA PRO A 495 9.62 -19.21 -19.33
C PRO A 495 11.14 -19.18 -19.29
N ALA A 496 11.80 -19.35 -20.44
CA ALA A 496 13.25 -19.39 -20.59
C ALA A 496 13.98 -20.42 -19.69
N GLY A 497 13.28 -21.40 -19.11
CA GLY A 497 13.88 -22.43 -18.24
C GLY A 497 14.40 -21.90 -16.89
N LEU A 498 13.89 -20.75 -16.42
CA LEU A 498 14.28 -20.20 -15.11
C LEU A 498 13.62 -20.99 -13.97
N LYS A 499 14.36 -21.96 -13.43
CA LYS A 499 13.86 -22.86 -12.39
C LYS A 499 13.24 -22.09 -11.20
N ASP A 500 12.01 -22.48 -10.86
CA ASP A 500 11.25 -21.93 -9.73
C ASP A 500 11.02 -20.40 -9.75
N PHE A 501 11.12 -19.78 -10.93
CA PHE A 501 10.92 -18.34 -11.12
C PHE A 501 10.12 -18.02 -12.39
N VAL A 502 9.14 -17.12 -12.28
CA VAL A 502 8.36 -16.59 -13.41
C VAL A 502 8.27 -15.08 -13.34
N TRP A 503 8.11 -14.42 -14.49
CA TRP A 503 7.95 -12.97 -14.58
C TRP A 503 6.97 -12.60 -15.70
N ALA A 504 6.43 -11.39 -15.60
CA ALA A 504 5.58 -10.76 -16.58
C ALA A 504 5.94 -9.27 -16.70
N ASP A 505 5.95 -8.73 -17.92
CA ASP A 505 6.47 -7.39 -18.22
C ASP A 505 5.86 -6.78 -19.49
N ASN A 506 4.59 -7.09 -19.76
CA ASN A 506 3.86 -6.65 -20.95
C ASN A 506 4.33 -7.27 -22.29
N ASN A 507 5.32 -8.17 -22.28
CA ASN A 507 5.83 -8.82 -23.49
C ASN A 507 5.19 -10.22 -23.70
N ASN A 508 4.21 -10.31 -24.60
CA ASN A 508 3.55 -11.56 -24.93
C ASN A 508 4.52 -12.58 -25.55
N ARG A 509 4.72 -13.72 -24.88
CA ARG A 509 5.68 -14.77 -25.28
C ARG A 509 5.03 -15.88 -26.12
N ASP A 510 3.73 -16.09 -26.00
CA ASP A 510 3.05 -17.22 -26.63
C ASP A 510 2.71 -16.94 -28.11
N LEU A 511 2.95 -17.92 -28.97
CA LEU A 511 2.67 -17.76 -30.40
C LEU A 511 1.17 -17.84 -30.72
N GLY A 512 0.40 -18.68 -30.02
CA GLY A 512 -1.04 -18.83 -30.22
C GLY A 512 -1.77 -17.52 -29.95
N VAL A 513 -1.49 -16.90 -28.80
CA VAL A 513 -2.10 -15.62 -28.43
C VAL A 513 -1.66 -14.49 -29.37
N ARG A 514 -0.38 -14.43 -29.78
CA ARG A 514 0.07 -13.41 -30.75
C ARG A 514 -0.59 -13.55 -32.13
N LYS A 515 -0.93 -14.77 -32.55
CA LYS A 515 -1.66 -15.02 -33.81
C LYS A 515 -3.07 -14.46 -33.80
N GLU A 516 -3.71 -14.29 -32.64
CA GLU A 516 -5.05 -13.69 -32.56
C GLU A 516 -5.09 -12.25 -33.07
N ARG A 517 -3.96 -11.54 -33.08
CA ARG A 517 -3.86 -10.16 -33.57
C ARG A 517 -3.68 -10.05 -35.08
N VAL A 518 -3.64 -11.16 -35.80
CA VAL A 518 -3.47 -11.18 -37.26
C VAL A 518 -4.81 -11.53 -37.90
N PRO A 519 -5.78 -10.59 -37.95
CA PRO A 519 -6.99 -10.81 -38.70
C PRO A 519 -6.59 -10.70 -40.17
N ASN A 520 -6.38 -11.83 -40.85
CA ASN A 520 -5.83 -11.80 -42.19
C ASN A 520 -6.60 -12.70 -43.15
N ALA A 521 -7.52 -12.09 -43.88
CA ALA A 521 -8.27 -12.75 -44.95
C ALA A 521 -7.41 -13.01 -46.21
N GLU A 522 -6.29 -12.31 -46.36
CA GLU A 522 -5.44 -12.32 -47.56
C GLU A 522 -4.12 -13.09 -47.37
N ASN A 523 -3.86 -13.59 -46.16
CA ASN A 523 -2.67 -14.34 -45.77
C ASN A 523 -1.32 -13.60 -45.99
N GLU A 524 -1.33 -12.26 -45.92
CA GLU A 524 -0.13 -11.43 -45.80
C GLU A 524 0.83 -11.87 -44.66
N PRO A 525 2.16 -11.80 -44.87
CA PRO A 525 3.13 -12.11 -43.84
C PRO A 525 3.14 -11.05 -42.72
N VAL A 526 3.08 -11.50 -41.46
CA VAL A 526 3.23 -10.65 -40.27
C VAL A 526 4.40 -11.15 -39.42
N ASP A 527 5.21 -10.23 -38.88
CA ASP A 527 6.27 -10.60 -37.93
C ASP A 527 5.66 -11.05 -36.59
N LEU A 528 5.68 -12.37 -36.39
CA LEU A 528 5.28 -13.05 -35.15
C LEU A 528 6.52 -13.62 -34.44
N ALA A 529 7.71 -13.08 -34.64
CA ALA A 529 8.87 -13.45 -33.84
C ALA A 529 8.71 -12.93 -32.40
N PHE A 530 9.08 -13.77 -31.43
CA PHE A 530 9.23 -13.31 -30.05
C PHE A 530 10.63 -12.75 -29.90
N ASN A 531 10.73 -11.51 -29.40
CA ASN A 531 11.99 -10.87 -29.08
C ASN A 531 11.97 -10.45 -27.62
N THR A 532 13.02 -10.79 -26.89
CA THR A 532 13.20 -10.34 -25.51
C THR A 532 13.38 -8.83 -25.46
N TRP A 533 12.69 -8.17 -24.55
CA TRP A 533 12.85 -6.74 -24.30
C TRP A 533 13.89 -6.49 -23.20
N ASN A 534 14.26 -5.22 -23.01
CA ASN A 534 15.22 -4.83 -21.96
C ASN A 534 14.75 -5.23 -20.55
N ARG A 535 13.42 -5.30 -20.31
CA ARG A 535 12.86 -5.77 -19.04
C ARG A 535 12.99 -7.29 -18.86
N ASP A 536 12.72 -8.09 -19.90
CA ASP A 536 13.00 -9.54 -19.88
C ASP A 536 14.46 -9.85 -19.52
N ILE A 537 15.40 -9.13 -20.15
CA ILE A 537 16.84 -9.29 -19.89
C ILE A 537 17.15 -8.92 -18.43
N ALA A 538 16.57 -7.83 -17.93
CA ALA A 538 16.78 -7.40 -16.55
C ALA A 538 16.23 -8.42 -15.52
N PHE A 539 15.07 -9.03 -15.76
CA PHE A 539 14.55 -10.10 -14.91
C PHE A 539 15.49 -11.31 -14.91
N GLN A 540 15.97 -11.73 -16.08
CA GLN A 540 16.92 -12.83 -16.19
C GLN A 540 18.24 -12.54 -15.47
N ASP A 541 18.76 -11.31 -15.55
CA ASP A 541 20.00 -10.92 -14.87
C ASP A 541 19.83 -10.79 -13.36
N PHE A 542 18.64 -10.40 -12.89
CA PHE A 542 18.31 -10.52 -11.46
C PHE A 542 18.22 -11.98 -11.02
N TYR A 543 17.56 -12.84 -11.79
CA TYR A 543 17.51 -14.27 -11.51
C TYR A 543 18.91 -14.91 -11.46
N LYS A 544 19.81 -14.58 -12.39
CA LYS A 544 21.20 -15.08 -12.34
C LYS A 544 21.93 -14.71 -11.05
N ARG A 545 21.64 -13.54 -10.47
CA ARG A 545 22.27 -13.05 -9.23
C ARG A 545 21.65 -13.65 -7.96
N TYR A 546 20.32 -13.81 -7.94
CA TYR A 546 19.57 -14.12 -6.71
C TYR A 546 18.73 -15.42 -6.76
N GLY A 547 18.49 -15.99 -7.93
CA GLY A 547 17.65 -17.18 -8.16
C GLY A 547 18.22 -18.51 -7.67
N GLN A 548 19.32 -18.50 -6.90
CA GLN A 548 19.90 -19.67 -6.24
C GLN A 548 19.68 -19.57 -4.73
N GLY A 549 18.41 -19.49 -4.32
CA GLY A 549 17.99 -19.46 -2.92
C GLY A 549 18.27 -18.13 -2.21
N LYS A 550 18.26 -17.01 -2.93
CA LYS A 550 18.52 -15.69 -2.33
C LYS A 550 17.38 -14.70 -2.50
N PHE A 551 16.32 -15.03 -3.25
CA PHE A 551 15.15 -14.14 -3.29
C PHE A 551 14.46 -14.12 -1.92
N ASP A 552 14.40 -12.94 -1.34
CA ASP A 552 13.62 -12.61 -0.16
C ASP A 552 12.85 -11.31 -0.41
N LEU A 553 12.12 -10.84 0.60
CA LEU A 553 11.38 -9.58 0.51
C LEU A 553 12.28 -8.39 0.13
N GLN A 554 13.52 -8.34 0.64
CA GLN A 554 14.45 -7.23 0.36
C GLN A 554 14.95 -7.27 -1.08
N VAL A 555 15.31 -8.44 -1.60
CA VAL A 555 15.67 -8.60 -3.01
C VAL A 555 14.51 -8.23 -3.93
N GLY A 556 13.27 -8.57 -3.54
CA GLY A 556 12.07 -8.12 -4.25
C GLY A 556 11.94 -6.59 -4.26
N VAL A 557 12.17 -5.92 -3.12
CA VAL A 557 12.19 -4.46 -3.01
C VAL A 557 13.26 -3.85 -3.92
N GLU A 558 14.46 -4.41 -3.94
CA GLU A 558 15.56 -3.98 -4.82
C GLU A 558 15.20 -4.15 -6.31
N LEU A 559 14.59 -5.29 -6.67
CA LEU A 559 14.13 -5.58 -8.02
C LEU A 559 13.08 -4.55 -8.45
N ASN A 560 12.08 -4.29 -7.60
CA ASN A 560 11.06 -3.29 -7.86
C ASN A 560 11.63 -1.87 -7.95
N ALA A 561 12.73 -1.57 -7.26
CA ALA A 561 13.43 -0.28 -7.31
C ALA A 561 14.51 -0.18 -8.42
N SER A 562 14.58 -1.15 -9.33
CA SER A 562 15.59 -1.20 -10.38
C SER A 562 15.06 -0.73 -11.75
N SER A 563 15.91 -0.14 -12.58
CA SER A 563 15.62 0.15 -13.99
C SER A 563 16.27 -0.94 -14.86
N PRO A 564 15.63 -1.41 -15.93
CA PRO A 564 14.37 -0.94 -16.53
C PRO A 564 13.10 -1.56 -15.95
N ILE A 565 13.15 -2.38 -14.89
CA ILE A 565 11.96 -3.02 -14.28
C ILE A 565 10.93 -1.98 -13.88
N ASN A 566 11.36 -0.92 -13.19
CA ASN A 566 10.58 0.28 -12.95
C ASN A 566 10.75 1.30 -14.10
N ARG A 567 9.64 1.87 -14.58
CA ARG A 567 9.61 2.88 -15.65
C ARG A 567 9.10 4.23 -15.11
N PRO A 568 9.35 5.36 -15.83
CA PRO A 568 9.01 6.69 -15.32
C PRO A 568 7.54 6.96 -14.97
N HIS A 569 6.60 6.19 -15.52
CA HIS A 569 5.16 6.29 -15.26
C HIS A 569 4.68 5.34 -14.15
N ALA A 570 5.58 4.63 -13.45
CA ALA A 570 5.24 3.81 -12.29
C ALA A 570 4.53 4.66 -11.21
N CYS A 571 3.51 4.05 -10.60
CA CYS A 571 2.64 4.65 -9.62
C CYS A 571 2.89 4.07 -8.22
N ASP A 572 3.20 2.78 -8.13
CA ASP A 572 3.48 2.09 -6.86
C ASP A 572 4.27 0.80 -7.10
N GLY A 573 4.61 0.10 -6.01
CA GLY A 573 5.07 -1.28 -6.06
C GLY A 573 4.63 -2.08 -4.83
N LYS A 574 4.09 -3.28 -5.05
CA LYS A 574 3.56 -4.19 -4.02
C LYS A 574 4.42 -5.44 -3.93
N LEU A 575 4.60 -5.97 -2.73
CA LEU A 575 5.25 -7.24 -2.49
C LEU A 575 4.59 -8.03 -1.36
N THR A 576 4.55 -9.35 -1.51
CA THR A 576 4.19 -10.27 -0.43
C THR A 576 5.08 -11.51 -0.44
N THR A 577 5.02 -12.26 0.66
CA THR A 577 5.65 -13.57 0.85
C THR A 577 4.59 -14.55 1.32
N SER A 578 4.85 -15.86 1.31
CA SER A 578 3.90 -16.85 1.83
C SER A 578 3.47 -16.55 3.28
N GLU A 579 4.41 -16.23 4.17
CA GLU A 579 4.10 -15.89 5.57
C GLU A 579 3.16 -14.68 5.69
N MET A 580 3.34 -13.66 4.85
CA MET A 580 2.49 -12.48 4.83
C MET A 580 1.11 -12.77 4.21
N ALA A 581 1.08 -13.43 3.05
CA ALA A 581 -0.16 -13.72 2.32
C ALA A 581 -1.11 -14.63 3.11
N GLU A 582 -0.59 -15.57 3.91
CA GLU A 582 -1.37 -16.36 4.88
C GLU A 582 -2.15 -15.51 5.91
N LYS A 583 -1.77 -14.23 6.07
CA LYS A 583 -2.40 -13.24 6.94
C LYS A 583 -3.03 -12.07 6.16
N LEU A 584 -3.21 -12.22 4.85
CA LEU A 584 -3.66 -11.16 3.92
C LEU A 584 -2.75 -9.92 3.93
N MET A 585 -1.47 -10.10 4.28
CA MET A 585 -0.51 -9.01 4.37
C MET A 585 0.27 -8.84 3.08
N PHE A 586 0.69 -7.60 2.87
CA PHE A 586 1.67 -7.21 1.86
C PHE A 586 2.25 -5.84 2.25
N ILE A 587 3.34 -5.48 1.61
CA ILE A 587 3.87 -4.11 1.65
C ILE A 587 3.58 -3.42 0.32
N ALA A 588 3.27 -2.13 0.35
CA ALA A 588 3.15 -1.31 -0.85
C ALA A 588 3.89 0.00 -0.71
N HIS A 589 4.62 0.37 -1.76
CA HIS A 589 5.32 1.63 -1.86
C HIS A 589 4.45 2.64 -2.59
N PHE A 590 4.07 3.74 -1.92
CA PHE A 590 3.31 4.82 -2.57
C PHE A 590 4.23 5.69 -3.40
N GLY A 591 3.85 5.95 -4.65
CA GLY A 591 4.72 6.62 -5.60
C GLY A 591 5.78 5.70 -6.18
N LYS A 592 6.68 6.31 -6.93
CA LYS A 592 7.67 5.57 -7.71
C LYS A 592 8.72 4.94 -6.80
N THR A 593 8.90 3.62 -6.86
CA THR A 593 9.89 2.88 -6.02
C THR A 593 11.35 3.31 -6.23
N THR A 594 11.68 4.01 -7.32
CA THR A 594 13.00 4.65 -7.51
C THR A 594 13.10 6.04 -6.84
N LEU A 595 12.14 6.40 -6.00
CA LEU A 595 11.92 7.67 -5.30
C LEU A 595 11.88 8.95 -6.15
N ARG A 596 11.62 8.84 -7.45
CA ARG A 596 11.56 10.03 -8.32
C ARG A 596 10.13 10.54 -8.45
N GLU A 597 9.94 11.78 -7.98
CA GLU A 597 8.64 12.43 -7.97
C GLU A 597 8.10 12.81 -9.34
N LYS A 598 6.77 12.77 -9.48
CA LYS A 598 6.06 13.22 -10.67
C LYS A 598 5.32 14.51 -10.34
N TRP A 599 5.85 15.63 -10.82
CA TRP A 599 5.26 16.96 -10.66
C TRP A 599 4.23 17.26 -11.74
N VAL A 600 3.16 17.97 -11.38
CA VAL A 600 2.14 18.47 -12.32
C VAL A 600 2.79 19.36 -13.38
N GLY A 601 2.37 19.23 -14.64
CA GLY A 601 2.99 19.88 -15.80
C GLY A 601 4.28 19.22 -16.27
N GLY A 602 4.74 18.17 -15.59
CA GLY A 602 5.89 17.36 -15.98
C GLY A 602 5.56 16.39 -17.12
N ARG A 603 6.60 15.74 -17.66
CA ARG A 603 6.49 14.79 -18.79
C ARG A 603 5.49 13.65 -18.57
N PHE A 604 5.27 13.23 -17.32
CA PHE A 604 4.44 12.07 -16.97
C PHE A 604 3.22 12.42 -16.13
N MET A 605 2.92 13.71 -15.95
CA MET A 605 1.77 14.20 -15.20
C MET A 605 1.25 15.48 -15.86
N ALA A 606 0.16 15.36 -16.62
CA ALA A 606 -0.43 16.49 -17.32
C ALA A 606 -0.98 17.53 -16.34
N ASP A 607 -0.87 18.80 -16.72
CA ASP A 607 -1.51 19.90 -16.00
C ASP A 607 -2.99 20.00 -16.43
N LEU A 608 -3.84 19.30 -15.67
CA LEU A 608 -5.29 19.21 -15.87
C LEU A 608 -5.99 19.52 -14.54
N PRO A 609 -7.26 19.97 -14.56
CA PRO A 609 -8.00 20.26 -13.32
C PRO A 609 -7.99 19.07 -12.35
N GLY A 610 -7.72 19.31 -11.07
CA GLY A 610 -7.63 18.24 -10.07
C GLY A 610 -6.38 17.36 -10.15
N ALA A 611 -5.40 17.68 -11.00
CA ALA A 611 -4.10 17.01 -11.00
C ALA A 611 -3.35 17.28 -9.70
N THR A 612 -2.75 16.23 -9.13
CA THR A 612 -1.91 16.32 -7.92
C THR A 612 -0.52 15.76 -8.22
N PRO A 613 0.55 16.31 -7.61
CA PRO A 613 1.86 15.69 -7.68
C PRO A 613 1.81 14.27 -7.10
N HIS A 614 2.46 13.33 -7.79
CA HIS A 614 2.65 11.99 -7.24
C HIS A 614 3.98 11.99 -6.47
N LEU A 615 3.87 12.12 -5.16
CA LEU A 615 4.99 12.05 -4.23
C LEU A 615 5.31 10.59 -3.85
N THR A 616 6.54 10.37 -3.41
CA THR A 616 7.06 9.08 -2.99
C THR A 616 7.06 9.04 -1.47
N LEU A 617 6.14 8.29 -0.90
CA LEU A 617 5.94 8.25 0.56
C LEU A 617 6.51 6.98 1.21
N GLY A 618 7.17 6.12 0.43
CA GLY A 618 7.86 4.92 0.92
C GLY A 618 6.93 3.72 1.07
N PHE A 619 7.46 2.64 1.65
CA PHE A 619 6.73 1.40 1.90
C PHE A 619 5.86 1.48 3.16
N THR A 620 4.60 1.12 3.00
CA THR A 620 3.61 0.89 4.06
C THR A 620 3.33 -0.61 4.16
N THR A 621 3.21 -1.14 5.38
CA THR A 621 2.86 -2.55 5.62
C THR A 621 1.40 -2.66 5.98
N PHE A 622 0.64 -3.43 5.20
CA PHE A 622 -0.78 -3.67 5.46
C PHE A 622 -0.95 -4.94 6.29
N SER A 623 -1.66 -4.83 7.42
CA SER A 623 -2.09 -5.98 8.24
C SER A 623 -3.60 -5.98 8.46
N PRO A 624 -4.39 -6.31 7.43
CA PRO A 624 -5.82 -6.02 7.43
C PRO A 624 -6.61 -6.78 8.50
N LEU A 625 -6.26 -8.05 8.74
CA LEU A 625 -6.88 -8.86 9.79
C LEU A 625 -6.68 -8.23 11.17
N TYR A 626 -5.43 -7.94 11.54
CA TYR A 626 -5.09 -7.42 12.85
C TYR A 626 -5.67 -6.01 13.07
N VAL A 627 -5.53 -5.13 12.06
CA VAL A 627 -6.05 -3.76 12.14
C VAL A 627 -7.56 -3.75 12.28
N ALA A 628 -8.29 -4.53 11.47
CA ALA A 628 -9.73 -4.60 11.55
C ALA A 628 -10.20 -5.10 12.92
N ASP A 629 -9.59 -6.16 13.44
CA ASP A 629 -9.94 -6.71 14.74
C ASP A 629 -9.68 -5.70 15.87
N ARG A 630 -8.52 -5.03 15.86
CA ARG A 630 -8.14 -4.08 16.92
C ARG A 630 -8.94 -2.78 16.85
N LEU A 631 -9.22 -2.25 15.66
CA LEU A 631 -10.08 -1.06 15.53
C LEU A 631 -11.52 -1.35 15.95
N LYS A 632 -12.07 -2.52 15.61
CA LYS A 632 -13.41 -2.94 16.07
C LYS A 632 -13.46 -3.07 17.60
N GLN A 633 -12.43 -3.68 18.20
CA GLN A 633 -12.31 -3.78 19.66
C GLN A 633 -12.19 -2.40 20.32
N ALA A 634 -11.34 -1.52 19.79
CA ALA A 634 -11.17 -0.16 20.30
C ALA A 634 -12.48 0.65 20.20
N ARG A 635 -13.22 0.53 19.10
CA ARG A 635 -14.54 1.15 18.93
C ARG A 635 -15.56 0.61 19.93
N ALA A 636 -15.59 -0.69 20.16
CA ALA A 636 -16.49 -1.31 21.13
C ALA A 636 -16.19 -0.80 22.55
N ALA A 637 -14.92 -0.79 22.95
CA ALA A 637 -14.50 -0.28 24.26
C ALA A 637 -14.83 1.21 24.44
N ALA A 638 -14.67 2.03 23.39
CA ALA A 638 -15.03 3.45 23.43
C ALA A 638 -16.55 3.67 23.59
N ASN A 639 -17.38 2.80 23.02
CA ASN A 639 -18.84 2.85 23.18
C ASN A 639 -19.32 2.39 24.57
N GLU A 640 -18.57 1.51 25.22
CA GLU A 640 -18.85 1.03 26.58
C GLU A 640 -18.33 1.99 27.68
N ALA A 641 -17.37 2.85 27.35
CA ALA A 641 -16.85 3.85 28.28
C ALA A 641 -17.96 4.84 28.69
N ALA A 642 -18.14 5.02 30.00
CA ALA A 642 -19.08 6.01 30.54
C ALA A 642 -18.82 7.38 29.91
N PRO A 643 -19.87 8.15 29.55
CA PRO A 643 -19.68 9.47 28.97
C PRO A 643 -18.78 10.30 29.89
N ALA A 644 -17.79 10.98 29.29
CA ALA A 644 -16.87 11.84 30.03
C ALA A 644 -17.68 12.74 30.99
N PRO A 645 -17.21 12.93 32.23
CA PRO A 645 -17.91 13.78 33.18
C PRO A 645 -18.16 15.14 32.55
N ARG A 646 -19.43 15.58 32.55
CA ARG A 646 -19.80 16.88 32.02
C ARG A 646 -18.91 17.93 32.70
N PRO A 647 -18.27 18.83 31.95
CA PRO A 647 -17.47 19.88 32.55
C PRO A 647 -18.35 20.68 33.52
N ASP A 648 -17.84 20.93 34.73
CA ASP A 648 -18.52 21.77 35.70
C ASP A 648 -18.41 23.23 35.25
N LEU A 649 -19.45 23.71 34.59
CA LEU A 649 -19.54 25.07 34.07
C LEU A 649 -20.21 26.03 35.06
N ALA A 650 -20.44 25.62 36.32
CA ALA A 650 -21.16 26.44 37.30
C ALA A 650 -20.52 27.82 37.53
N LEU A 651 -19.18 27.90 37.48
CA LEU A 651 -18.41 29.14 37.68
C LEU A 651 -18.34 30.04 36.44
N ALA A 652 -18.72 29.55 35.26
CA ALA A 652 -18.65 30.27 33.98
C ALA A 652 -20.03 30.34 33.28
N LYS A 653 -21.11 30.17 34.04
CA LYS A 653 -22.49 30.11 33.54
C LYS A 653 -22.84 31.30 32.64
N ASP A 654 -22.40 32.49 33.01
CA ASP A 654 -22.73 33.73 32.30
C ASP A 654 -21.96 33.89 30.97
N VAL A 655 -20.91 33.08 30.74
CA VAL A 655 -20.17 33.03 29.47
C VAL A 655 -20.93 32.19 28.43
N TYR A 656 -21.61 31.14 28.88
CA TYR A 656 -22.24 30.14 28.02
C TYR A 656 -23.76 30.24 27.97
N ALA A 657 -24.37 31.09 28.80
CA ALA A 657 -25.80 31.32 28.82
C ALA A 657 -26.09 32.81 29.06
N TYR A 658 -26.81 33.42 28.12
CA TYR A 658 -27.28 34.80 28.24
C TYR A 658 -28.68 34.93 27.60
N PRO A 659 -29.53 35.86 28.07
CA PRO A 659 -30.85 36.06 27.45
C PRO A 659 -30.71 36.61 26.03
N LYS A 660 -31.21 35.88 25.02
CA LYS A 660 -31.15 36.32 23.61
C LYS A 660 -31.79 37.69 23.35
N ARG A 661 -32.71 38.13 24.21
CA ARG A 661 -33.30 39.49 24.17
C ARG A 661 -32.29 40.62 24.39
N LEU A 662 -31.09 40.32 24.92
CA LEU A 662 -30.02 41.30 25.13
C LEU A 662 -29.15 41.49 23.89
N LEU A 663 -29.33 40.68 22.83
CA LEU A 663 -28.64 40.92 21.57
C LEU A 663 -29.10 42.24 20.97
N TRP A 664 -28.14 43.05 20.52
CA TRP A 664 -28.43 44.34 19.93
C TRP A 664 -29.21 44.17 18.61
N SER A 665 -29.95 45.22 18.26
CA SER A 665 -30.78 45.27 17.05
C SER A 665 -30.27 46.36 16.12
N ASN A 666 -30.51 46.20 14.82
CA ASN A 666 -30.00 47.03 13.71
C ASN A 666 -28.52 46.83 13.36
N THR A 667 -28.16 47.26 12.15
CA THR A 667 -26.81 47.16 11.59
C THR A 667 -25.95 48.32 12.08
N VAL A 668 -24.76 48.03 12.60
CA VAL A 668 -23.72 49.05 12.86
C VAL A 668 -23.14 49.45 11.51
N LEU A 669 -23.20 50.73 11.16
CA LEU A 669 -22.60 51.26 9.94
C LEU A 669 -21.21 51.85 10.26
N PRO A 670 -20.20 51.67 9.39
CA PRO A 670 -18.90 52.28 9.60
C PRO A 670 -19.03 53.80 9.43
N ALA A 671 -18.40 54.57 10.34
CA ALA A 671 -18.30 56.03 10.17
C ALA A 671 -17.14 56.39 9.23
N THR A 672 -16.10 55.55 9.21
CA THR A 672 -14.94 55.63 8.32
C THR A 672 -14.48 54.24 7.90
N ASP A 673 -13.62 54.14 6.87
CA ASP A 673 -13.04 52.85 6.45
C ASP A 673 -12.24 52.15 7.57
N GLY A 674 -11.71 52.94 8.53
CA GLY A 674 -11.01 52.43 9.71
C GLY A 674 -11.91 51.68 10.70
N ASP A 675 -13.24 51.79 10.59
CA ASP A 675 -14.21 51.14 11.48
C ASP A 675 -14.74 49.81 10.93
N ASN A 676 -14.31 49.41 9.72
CA ASN A 676 -14.79 48.19 9.06
C ASN A 676 -14.49 46.91 9.87
N TRP A 677 -13.39 46.89 10.64
CA TRP A 677 -13.07 45.76 11.52
C TRP A 677 -14.10 45.61 12.65
N PHE A 678 -14.61 46.73 13.18
CA PHE A 678 -15.59 46.75 14.26
C PHE A 678 -16.97 46.34 13.75
N VAL A 679 -17.37 46.82 12.57
CA VAL A 679 -18.61 46.41 11.90
C VAL A 679 -18.61 44.91 11.59
N SER A 680 -17.51 44.39 11.03
CA SER A 680 -17.37 42.97 10.71
C SER A 680 -17.32 42.10 11.96
N GLY A 681 -16.53 42.52 12.96
CA GLY A 681 -16.38 41.81 14.22
C GLY A 681 -17.68 41.75 15.02
N SER A 682 -18.42 42.86 15.10
CA SER A 682 -19.73 42.89 15.76
C SER A 682 -20.74 41.98 15.05
N ALA A 683 -20.85 42.03 13.72
CA ALA A 683 -21.76 41.16 12.97
C ALA A 683 -21.43 39.65 13.15
N ALA A 684 -20.14 39.30 13.14
CA ALA A 684 -19.70 37.94 13.41
C ALA A 684 -20.03 37.50 14.84
N TYR A 685 -19.75 38.36 15.84
CA TYR A 685 -20.01 38.07 17.25
C TYR A 685 -21.51 37.92 17.55
N TYR A 686 -22.36 38.75 16.94
CA TYR A 686 -23.82 38.57 16.99
C TYR A 686 -24.24 37.20 16.47
N GLY A 687 -23.70 36.81 15.31
CA GLY A 687 -24.02 35.53 14.67
C GLY A 687 -23.59 34.33 15.51
N LEU A 688 -22.47 34.45 16.23
CA LEU A 688 -21.96 33.44 17.15
C LEU A 688 -22.86 33.32 18.37
N LEU A 689 -23.17 34.44 19.02
CA LEU A 689 -24.05 34.47 20.18
C LEU A 689 -25.46 33.96 19.85
N LYS A 690 -26.08 34.43 18.75
CA LYS A 690 -27.46 34.06 18.37
C LYS A 690 -27.65 32.55 18.16
N ARG A 691 -26.62 31.88 17.63
CA ARG A 691 -26.60 30.45 17.33
C ARG A 691 -26.13 29.58 18.50
N LEU A 692 -25.72 30.19 19.61
CA LEU A 692 -25.26 29.45 20.77
C LEU A 692 -26.39 28.55 21.33
N PRO A 693 -26.14 27.24 21.53
CA PRO A 693 -27.09 26.32 22.14
C PRO A 693 -27.53 26.77 23.55
N GLU A 694 -28.76 26.44 23.94
CA GLU A 694 -29.26 26.77 25.30
C GLU A 694 -28.64 25.90 26.40
N ALA A 695 -28.19 24.68 26.04
CA ALA A 695 -27.48 23.80 26.94
C ALA A 695 -26.01 24.22 27.06
N GLN A 696 -25.54 24.46 28.29
CA GLN A 696 -24.23 25.09 28.56
C GLN A 696 -23.04 24.25 28.13
N ASP A 697 -23.12 22.93 28.24
CA ASP A 697 -22.11 21.98 27.77
C ASP A 697 -21.95 22.04 26.25
N LYS A 698 -23.07 22.09 25.51
CA LYS A 698 -23.08 22.26 24.05
C LYS A 698 -22.64 23.66 23.64
N ALA A 699 -22.99 24.68 24.42
CA ALA A 699 -22.54 26.05 24.21
C ALA A 699 -21.02 26.19 24.38
N ALA A 700 -20.45 25.57 25.42
CA ALA A 700 -19.01 25.57 25.66
C ALA A 700 -18.24 24.87 24.52
N ALA A 701 -18.71 23.72 24.05
CA ALA A 701 -18.13 23.04 22.89
C ALA A 701 -18.23 23.90 21.62
N SER A 702 -19.41 24.47 21.33
CA SER A 702 -19.62 25.31 20.16
C SER A 702 -18.76 26.58 20.16
N LEU A 703 -18.56 27.21 21.33
CA LEU A 703 -17.68 28.37 21.48
C LEU A 703 -16.21 28.01 21.31
N ARG A 704 -15.75 26.90 21.90
CA ARG A 704 -14.39 26.40 21.74
C ARG A 704 -14.07 26.18 20.26
N ASP A 705 -14.95 25.49 19.53
CA ASP A 705 -14.71 25.16 18.12
C ASP A 705 -14.83 26.38 17.20
N SER A 706 -15.55 27.43 17.61
CA SER A 706 -15.66 28.69 16.84
C SER A 706 -14.53 29.70 17.13
N LEU A 707 -13.76 29.48 18.20
CA LEU A 707 -12.65 30.33 18.65
C LEU A 707 -11.27 29.70 18.45
N ALA A 708 -11.23 28.40 18.12
CA ALA A 708 -10.06 27.68 17.61
C ALA A 708 -9.90 27.95 16.10
#